data_AF-W6ZL97-F1
#
_entry.id   AF-W6ZL97-F1
#
_cell.length_a   1.000
_cell.length_b   1.000
_cell.length_c   1.000
_cell.angle_alpha   90.00
_cell.angle_beta   90.00
_cell.angle_gamma   90.00
#
_symmetry.space_group_name_H-M   'P 1'
#
loop_
_entity.id
_entity.type
_entity.pdbx_description
1 polymer ?
#
loop_
_entity_poly.entity_id
_entity_poly.type
_entity_poly.pdbx_seq_one_letter_code
_entity_poly.pdbx_strand_id
1 'polypeptide(L)'
;MPRPSSTPPPHLSLNTSSRGTPAPIPNKHIPVCPPGALPATPPASPPRQDSLIETSSITFPPDAYCSKYSDDPPLYTITADRLAQALEHMATQPLPNPEQVFPWMHGLHADNQIQLAFFSSRRRNGRKVPTCIRSITIVKTGGNLSSSKLKGAIAPDEILDSVASENPQFLECDPKEGFSVRNFHIQTCKLALVSDIVVYGDHKTKPQDTIALAQKISRAQRQYESQHGLSPYLFNTFMLSDTFSCVQEKHPKLIAVSSTGQITGEVVDFFYWERYEMSEMSKASEISNNVFLGPTPDQTLHPECLGPEAYDMLIEATDLAHVPEPRSLRALRMGLERVHRKSALHMEFPSSGSIMPPTWAHGEIDGLMAMCKWMYELANPSEVRRSKRRREDEDEAIEMVDTATPRKFLIHCTDGYTETTLLALTYFMYAEGLPVHDAWIKLHREKGRNFFAYPSDVALLTAIQPRILQESPRFNQSILNIPEPRWLSKLDGSLPSRILPYMYLGNLGHANNPELLHALGITRVLSVGETLSWPEGMQKELNWPIENFLMIDRVQDNGVDPLWGEFERCLKFIEAGRAEGGATLVHCRVGVSRSATICIAEVMKELGLSFPRAYCFVRARRLNVIIQPHLRFTYELLKWEEYQRQRRNEPLRRELEWATVAREIALMNKPYSR
;
A
#
# COMPACT_ATOMS: atom_id res chain seq x y z
N MET A 1 20.91 -31.80 -2.36
CA MET A 1 19.51 -31.50 -2.70
C MET A 1 19.42 -30.02 -3.03
N PRO A 2 18.96 -29.62 -4.22
CA PRO A 2 18.87 -28.21 -4.57
C PRO A 2 17.69 -27.57 -3.83
N ARG A 3 17.93 -26.42 -3.20
CA ARG A 3 16.89 -25.58 -2.60
C ARG A 3 15.97 -25.05 -3.71
N PRO A 4 14.65 -24.94 -3.51
CA PRO A 4 13.79 -24.25 -4.46
C PRO A 4 14.24 -22.79 -4.51
N SER A 5 14.53 -22.31 -5.71
CA SER A 5 14.77 -20.89 -5.98
C SER A 5 13.52 -20.12 -5.60
N SER A 6 13.65 -19.20 -4.63
CA SER A 6 12.64 -18.16 -4.40
C SER A 6 12.61 -17.27 -5.64
N THR A 7 11.63 -17.48 -6.52
CA THR A 7 11.34 -16.60 -7.64
C THR A 7 10.97 -15.23 -7.09
N PRO A 8 11.70 -14.16 -7.41
CA PRO A 8 11.23 -12.81 -7.12
C PRO A 8 9.96 -12.54 -7.95
N PRO A 9 9.07 -11.64 -7.51
CA PRO A 9 7.94 -11.21 -8.34
C PRO A 9 8.47 -10.67 -9.69
N PRO A 10 7.66 -10.69 -10.77
CA PRO A 10 8.13 -10.40 -12.11
C PRO A 10 8.81 -9.03 -12.16
N HIS A 11 10.14 -9.05 -12.25
CA HIS A 11 10.95 -7.87 -12.46
C HIS A 11 10.66 -7.34 -13.86
N LEU A 12 9.90 -6.25 -13.94
CA LEU A 12 10.04 -5.31 -15.06
C LEU A 12 11.51 -4.86 -15.10
N SER A 13 12.22 -5.32 -16.12
CA SER A 13 13.65 -5.07 -16.37
C SER A 13 14.08 -3.65 -15.96
N LEU A 14 15.01 -3.58 -15.02
CA LEU A 14 15.60 -2.35 -14.49
C LEU A 14 16.68 -1.86 -15.45
N ASN A 15 16.34 -0.87 -16.28
CA ASN A 15 17.34 -0.05 -16.96
C ASN A 15 17.67 1.14 -16.05
N THR A 16 18.83 1.07 -15.40
CA THR A 16 19.45 2.19 -14.68
C THR A 16 20.19 3.06 -15.71
N SER A 17 19.54 4.08 -16.24
CA SER A 17 20.24 5.14 -16.95
C SER A 17 19.82 6.52 -16.42
N SER A 18 20.78 7.13 -15.73
CA SER A 18 20.80 8.50 -15.23
C SER A 18 20.91 9.52 -16.37
N ARG A 19 19.98 10.48 -16.47
CA ARG A 19 20.21 11.77 -17.15
C ARG A 19 19.16 12.81 -16.75
N GLY A 20 19.63 13.97 -16.33
CA GLY A 20 18.83 15.19 -16.14
C GLY A 20 18.12 15.29 -14.78
N THR A 21 17.80 16.52 -14.40
CA THR A 21 16.88 16.85 -13.30
C THR A 21 15.61 16.00 -13.43
N PRO A 22 15.09 15.40 -12.35
CA PRO A 22 13.93 14.51 -12.46
C PRO A 22 12.76 15.29 -13.06
N ALA A 23 12.31 14.87 -14.25
CA ALA A 23 11.05 15.34 -14.78
C ALA A 23 9.94 14.95 -13.77
N PRO A 24 8.92 15.81 -13.55
CA PRO A 24 7.76 15.42 -12.78
C PRO A 24 7.20 14.15 -13.41
N ILE A 25 7.19 13.07 -12.63
CA ILE A 25 6.96 11.76 -13.20
C ILE A 25 5.50 11.68 -13.69
N PRO A 26 5.24 11.56 -15.01
CA PRO A 26 3.87 11.48 -15.52
C PRO A 26 3.36 10.07 -15.27
N ASN A 27 2.62 9.88 -14.18
CA ASN A 27 2.19 8.54 -13.76
C ASN A 27 0.94 8.10 -14.55
N LYS A 28 1.08 7.28 -15.60
CA LYS A 28 -0.08 6.76 -16.37
C LYS A 28 -0.98 5.82 -15.56
N HIS A 29 -0.45 5.23 -14.48
CA HIS A 29 -1.16 4.26 -13.63
C HIS A 29 -1.78 4.87 -12.37
N ILE A 30 -1.58 6.17 -12.13
CA ILE A 30 -2.31 6.94 -11.12
C ILE A 30 -3.29 7.83 -11.88
N PRO A 31 -4.61 7.66 -11.71
CA PRO A 31 -5.58 8.52 -12.39
C PRO A 31 -5.25 9.98 -12.09
N VAL A 32 -5.03 10.77 -13.14
CA VAL A 32 -4.77 12.20 -13.00
C VAL A 32 -6.02 12.83 -12.39
N CYS A 33 -5.95 13.20 -11.11
CA CYS A 33 -6.93 14.10 -10.51
C CYS A 33 -6.65 15.49 -11.07
N PRO A 34 -7.49 16.06 -11.96
CA PRO A 34 -7.32 17.44 -12.34
C PRO A 34 -7.45 18.31 -11.08
N PRO A 35 -6.63 19.36 -10.92
CA PRO A 35 -6.93 20.37 -9.92
C PRO A 35 -8.33 20.89 -10.25
N GLY A 36 -9.28 20.71 -9.32
CA GLY A 36 -10.65 21.21 -9.50
C GLY A 36 -10.67 22.71 -9.78
N ALA A 37 -11.83 23.23 -10.19
CA ALA A 37 -11.99 24.66 -10.44
C ALA A 37 -11.51 25.50 -9.23
N LEU A 38 -10.90 26.66 -9.52
CA LEU A 38 -10.45 27.62 -8.51
C LEU A 38 -11.63 28.01 -7.60
N PRO A 39 -11.62 27.67 -6.31
CA PRO A 39 -12.63 28.15 -5.40
C PRO A 39 -12.31 29.60 -5.02
N ALA A 40 -13.33 30.47 -5.00
CA ALA A 40 -13.24 31.79 -4.41
C ALA A 40 -13.23 31.67 -2.88
N THR A 41 -12.08 31.33 -2.30
CA THR A 41 -11.89 31.29 -0.85
C THR A 41 -11.48 32.66 -0.31
N PRO A 42 -12.10 33.19 0.75
CA PRO A 42 -11.57 34.37 1.45
C PRO A 42 -10.19 34.04 2.05
N PRO A 43 -9.31 35.05 2.25
CA PRO A 43 -7.98 34.80 2.79
C PRO A 43 -8.08 34.18 4.19
N ALA A 44 -7.32 33.11 4.41
CA ALA A 44 -7.15 32.53 5.74
C ALA A 44 -6.64 33.61 6.70
N SER A 45 -7.21 33.66 7.90
CA SER A 45 -6.77 34.55 8.97
C SER A 45 -5.26 34.38 9.23
N PRO A 46 -4.52 35.45 9.54
CA PRO A 46 -3.09 35.33 9.81
C PRO A 46 -2.86 34.41 11.01
N PRO A 47 -1.81 33.56 10.99
CA PRO A 47 -1.50 32.69 12.10
C PRO A 47 -1.21 33.53 13.35
N ARG A 48 -1.73 33.09 14.50
CA ARG A 48 -1.37 33.68 15.80
C ARG A 48 0.15 33.56 16.00
N GLN A 49 0.77 34.62 16.49
CA GLN A 49 2.23 34.77 16.65
C GLN A 49 2.86 33.80 17.68
N ASP A 50 2.06 32.99 18.38
CA ASP A 50 2.45 32.29 19.61
C ASP A 50 2.86 30.81 19.45
N SER A 51 3.42 30.37 18.33
CA SER A 51 3.89 28.97 18.24
C SER A 51 5.06 28.76 17.27
N LEU A 52 6.11 29.57 17.39
CA LEU A 52 7.41 29.16 16.91
C LEU A 52 7.94 28.11 17.89
N ILE A 53 7.74 26.83 17.57
CA ILE A 53 8.44 25.74 18.26
C ILE A 53 9.91 25.87 17.85
N GLU A 54 10.76 26.37 18.74
CA GLU A 54 12.20 26.28 18.56
C GLU A 54 12.59 24.80 18.60
N THR A 55 13.13 24.28 17.50
CA THR A 55 13.60 22.91 17.43
C THR A 55 14.90 22.80 18.21
N SER A 56 14.80 22.30 19.45
CA SER A 56 15.98 21.93 20.22
C SER A 56 16.71 20.77 19.53
N SER A 57 18.04 20.79 19.53
CA SER A 57 18.86 19.77 18.90
C SER A 57 20.02 19.38 19.81
N ILE A 58 20.25 18.07 19.95
CA ILE A 58 21.39 17.53 20.70
C ILE A 58 22.70 17.71 19.92
N THR A 59 22.63 17.84 18.60
CA THR A 59 23.78 18.08 17.72
C THR A 59 24.15 19.56 17.61
N PHE A 60 23.48 20.45 18.37
CA PHE A 60 23.76 21.88 18.37
C PHE A 60 23.82 22.47 19.80
N PRO A 61 24.85 23.28 20.14
CA PRO A 61 26.04 23.53 19.34
C PRO A 61 26.92 22.26 19.27
N PRO A 62 27.66 22.04 18.16
CA PRO A 62 28.30 20.75 17.89
C PRO A 62 29.42 20.40 18.90
N ASP A 63 30.07 21.41 19.47
CA ASP A 63 31.16 21.33 20.42
C ASP A 63 30.73 21.01 21.87
N ALA A 64 29.44 21.17 22.20
CA ALA A 64 28.95 20.86 23.54
C ALA A 64 29.03 19.37 23.88
N TYR A 65 28.83 18.49 22.88
CA TYR A 65 28.69 17.05 23.10
C TYR A 65 29.38 16.16 22.06
N CYS A 66 29.97 16.74 21.00
CA CYS A 66 30.75 16.03 19.98
C CYS A 66 32.19 16.55 19.94
N SER A 67 33.11 15.78 19.36
CA SER A 67 34.52 16.16 19.26
C SER A 67 34.83 16.73 17.88
N LYS A 68 35.59 17.82 17.82
CA LYS A 68 36.04 18.39 16.55
C LYS A 68 37.12 17.51 15.91
N TYR A 69 36.96 17.20 14.63
CA TYR A 69 37.90 16.41 13.84
C TYR A 69 38.74 17.28 12.89
N SER A 70 38.10 18.27 12.26
CA SER A 70 38.74 19.18 11.29
C SER A 70 38.16 20.59 11.39
N ASP A 71 38.99 21.60 11.18
CA ASP A 71 38.59 23.01 11.10
C ASP A 71 38.08 23.38 9.71
N ASP A 72 38.77 22.94 8.65
CA ASP A 72 38.43 23.23 7.26
C ASP A 72 38.54 21.98 6.35
N PRO A 73 37.42 21.45 5.82
CA PRO A 73 36.06 21.85 6.18
C PRO A 73 35.73 21.46 7.64
N PRO A 74 34.77 22.13 8.30
CA PRO A 74 34.38 21.81 9.66
C PRO A 74 33.80 20.40 9.72
N LEU A 75 34.39 19.54 10.54
CA LEU A 75 33.95 18.16 10.71
C LEU A 75 34.05 17.77 12.17
N TYR A 76 33.03 17.08 12.66
CA TYR A 76 32.95 16.60 14.04
C TYR A 76 32.80 15.07 14.05
N THR A 77 33.06 14.44 15.19
CA THR A 77 32.78 13.02 15.43
C THR A 77 31.65 12.85 16.44
N ILE A 78 30.73 11.95 16.16
CA ILE A 78 29.63 11.56 17.05
C ILE A 78 29.79 10.08 17.43
N THR A 79 29.46 9.72 18.68
CA THR A 79 29.45 8.32 19.13
C THR A 79 28.10 7.66 18.83
N ALA A 80 28.04 6.33 18.88
CA ALA A 80 26.81 5.56 18.75
C ALA A 80 25.75 6.00 19.78
N ASP A 81 26.16 6.19 21.03
CA ASP A 81 25.26 6.61 22.12
C ASP A 81 24.69 8.01 21.88
N ARG A 82 25.52 8.94 21.39
CA ARG A 82 25.07 10.31 21.09
C ARG A 82 24.19 10.36 19.84
N LEU A 83 24.51 9.58 18.81
CA LEU A 83 23.64 9.43 17.64
C LEU A 83 22.27 8.89 18.05
N ALA A 84 22.23 7.84 18.88
CA ALA A 84 20.98 7.27 19.38
C ALA A 84 20.15 8.30 20.16
N GLN A 85 20.78 9.06 21.05
CA GLN A 85 20.12 10.13 21.80
C GLN A 85 19.60 11.23 20.86
N ALA A 86 20.37 11.64 19.86
CA ALA A 86 19.97 12.69 18.92
C ALA A 86 18.76 12.27 18.06
N LEU A 87 18.74 11.01 17.58
CA LEU A 87 17.61 10.46 16.83
C LEU A 87 16.36 10.28 17.70
N GLU A 88 16.52 9.83 18.94
CA GLU A 88 15.41 9.72 19.90
C GLU A 88 14.84 11.10 20.25
N HIS A 89 15.71 12.08 20.54
CA HIS A 89 15.28 13.46 20.78
C HIS A 89 14.47 14.00 19.60
N MET A 90 14.95 13.81 18.38
CA MET A 90 14.23 14.22 17.17
C MET A 90 12.85 13.57 17.10
N ALA A 91 12.76 12.25 17.26
CA ALA A 91 11.52 11.50 17.20
C ALA A 91 10.50 11.92 18.27
N THR A 92 10.96 12.48 19.40
CA THR A 92 10.11 12.95 20.50
C THR A 92 9.74 14.43 20.43
N GLN A 93 10.35 15.22 19.53
CA GLN A 93 9.95 16.61 19.30
C GLN A 93 8.72 16.70 18.39
N PRO A 94 7.77 17.63 18.60
CA PRO A 94 6.63 17.81 17.71
C PRO A 94 7.05 18.32 16.32
N LEU A 95 6.37 17.88 15.27
CA LEU A 95 6.56 18.41 13.92
C LEU A 95 6.05 19.87 13.82
N PRO A 96 6.72 20.75 13.05
CA PRO A 96 6.22 22.09 12.73
C PRO A 96 4.80 22.08 12.16
N ASN A 97 4.08 23.19 12.28
CA ASN A 97 2.75 23.31 11.69
C ASN A 97 2.86 23.23 10.14
N PRO A 98 1.97 22.49 9.44
CA PRO A 98 1.94 22.45 7.97
C PRO A 98 2.04 23.83 7.31
N GLU A 99 1.43 24.86 7.90
CA GLU A 99 1.46 26.23 7.37
C GLU A 99 2.85 26.87 7.40
N GLN A 100 3.78 26.38 8.22
CA GLN A 100 5.15 26.92 8.29
C GLN A 100 6.07 26.28 7.25
N VAL A 101 5.72 25.10 6.74
CA VAL A 101 6.60 24.29 5.88
C VAL A 101 6.08 24.11 4.45
N PHE A 102 4.77 24.29 4.23
CA PHE A 102 4.17 24.40 2.90
C PHE A 102 3.99 25.88 2.50
N PRO A 103 4.28 26.25 1.23
CA PRO A 103 4.49 25.37 0.07
C PRO A 103 5.96 24.97 -0.19
N TRP A 104 6.92 25.34 0.66
CA TRP A 104 8.35 25.03 0.43
C TRP A 104 8.58 23.54 0.17
N MET A 105 7.98 22.65 0.98
CA MET A 105 8.06 21.20 0.80
C MET A 105 7.53 20.69 -0.55
N HIS A 106 6.72 21.45 -1.29
CA HIS A 106 6.28 21.04 -2.64
C HIS A 106 7.39 21.11 -3.70
N GLY A 107 8.54 21.74 -3.42
CA GLY A 107 9.65 21.82 -4.36
C GLY A 107 9.50 22.95 -5.37
N LEU A 108 9.79 24.18 -4.94
CA LEU A 108 9.52 25.39 -5.72
C LEU A 108 10.80 25.90 -6.42
N HIS A 109 11.16 25.23 -7.52
CA HIS A 109 12.29 25.63 -8.36
C HIS A 109 12.06 27.00 -9.02
N ALA A 110 13.13 27.80 -9.18
CA ALA A 110 13.07 29.14 -9.77
C ALA A 110 12.49 29.18 -11.19
N ASP A 111 12.86 28.18 -11.99
CA ASP A 111 12.46 28.06 -13.40
C ASP A 111 11.06 27.47 -13.58
N ASN A 112 10.46 26.86 -12.55
CA ASN A 112 9.17 26.20 -12.66
C ASN A 112 8.00 27.19 -12.53
N GLN A 113 7.72 27.92 -13.60
CA GLN A 113 6.67 28.95 -13.61
C GLN A 113 5.28 28.39 -13.30
N ILE A 114 4.97 27.14 -13.67
CA ILE A 114 3.65 26.53 -13.45
C ILE A 114 3.42 26.33 -11.94
N GLN A 115 4.35 25.65 -11.29
CA GLN A 115 4.26 25.36 -9.86
C GLN A 115 4.37 26.63 -9.02
N LEU A 116 5.25 27.57 -9.43
CA LEU A 116 5.34 28.87 -8.81
C LEU A 116 4.06 29.68 -8.94
N ALA A 117 3.44 29.79 -10.12
CA ALA A 117 2.20 30.53 -10.30
C ALA A 117 1.07 29.98 -9.40
N PHE A 118 0.98 28.64 -9.30
CA PHE A 118 -0.02 27.98 -8.47
C PHE A 118 0.15 28.30 -6.98
N PHE A 119 1.36 28.16 -6.43
CA PHE A 119 1.60 28.35 -4.99
C PHE A 119 1.88 29.81 -4.58
N SER A 120 2.47 30.63 -5.46
CA SER A 120 2.87 32.01 -5.17
C SER A 120 1.72 33.00 -5.23
N SER A 121 0.67 32.71 -6.01
CA SER A 121 -0.59 33.49 -6.00
C SER A 121 -1.24 33.55 -4.61
N ARG A 122 -0.90 32.59 -3.72
CA ARG A 122 -1.43 32.50 -2.36
C ARG A 122 -0.46 32.97 -1.28
N ARG A 123 0.87 33.04 -1.52
CA ARG A 123 1.89 33.53 -0.55
C ARG A 123 3.14 34.12 -1.24
N ARG A 124 3.49 35.37 -0.91
CA ARG A 124 4.63 36.12 -1.51
C ARG A 124 6.02 35.50 -1.31
N ASN A 125 6.23 34.66 -0.28
CA ASN A 125 7.56 34.15 0.12
C ASN A 125 7.67 32.60 0.14
N GLY A 126 6.92 31.88 -0.72
CA GLY A 126 6.83 30.41 -0.67
C GLY A 126 8.13 29.63 -0.86
N ARG A 127 9.18 30.25 -1.44
CA ARG A 127 10.49 29.63 -1.70
C ARG A 127 11.47 29.71 -0.52
N LYS A 128 11.21 30.54 0.49
CA LYS A 128 12.14 30.72 1.60
C LYS A 128 12.24 29.44 2.42
N VAL A 129 13.47 29.04 2.75
CA VAL A 129 13.75 27.92 3.64
C VAL A 129 13.08 28.16 5.00
N PRO A 130 12.22 27.24 5.50
CA PRO A 130 11.59 27.40 6.81
C PRO A 130 12.62 27.35 7.94
N THR A 131 12.63 28.38 8.78
CA THR A 131 13.59 28.48 9.90
C THR A 131 13.26 27.56 11.08
N CYS A 132 12.05 26.99 11.10
CA CYS A 132 11.61 26.05 12.14
C CYS A 132 12.09 24.62 11.89
N ILE A 133 12.68 24.32 10.72
CA ILE A 133 13.13 22.97 10.38
C ILE A 133 14.61 22.82 10.73
N ARG A 134 14.91 21.81 11.55
CA ARG A 134 16.24 21.25 11.74
C ARG A 134 16.11 19.74 11.84
N SER A 135 16.68 19.00 10.89
CA SER A 135 16.60 17.53 10.84
C SER A 135 17.98 16.87 10.98
N ILE A 136 18.03 15.53 11.02
CA ILE A 136 19.24 14.73 11.00
C ILE A 136 19.17 13.81 9.78
N THR A 137 20.14 13.92 8.88
CA THR A 137 20.28 13.05 7.71
C THR A 137 21.43 12.09 7.94
N ILE A 138 21.19 10.79 7.77
CA ILE A 138 22.22 9.75 7.95
C ILE A 138 22.65 9.24 6.58
N VAL A 139 23.93 9.32 6.27
CA VAL A 139 24.48 8.93 4.96
C VAL A 139 25.43 7.75 5.13
N LYS A 140 25.12 6.66 4.42
CA LYS A 140 25.99 5.48 4.38
C LYS A 140 27.04 5.62 3.28
N THR A 141 28.31 5.55 3.65
CA THR A 141 29.42 5.55 2.70
C THR A 141 29.34 4.34 1.78
N GLY A 142 29.68 4.52 0.50
CA GLY A 142 29.63 3.47 -0.53
C GLY A 142 28.22 3.20 -1.09
N GLY A 143 27.15 3.75 -0.50
CA GLY A 143 25.80 3.74 -1.07
C GLY A 143 25.05 2.40 -1.07
N ASN A 144 25.71 1.29 -0.76
CA ASN A 144 25.04 -0.01 -0.70
C ASN A 144 24.17 -0.12 0.57
N LEU A 145 22.86 0.11 0.44
CA LEU A 145 21.89 0.02 1.54
C LEU A 145 21.33 -1.40 1.79
N SER A 146 21.77 -2.42 1.04
CA SER A 146 21.31 -3.82 1.21
C SER A 146 21.91 -4.54 2.42
N SER A 147 22.86 -3.92 3.10
CA SER A 147 23.46 -4.43 4.34
C SER A 147 23.94 -3.27 5.20
N SER A 148 24.09 -3.49 6.49
CA SER A 148 24.58 -2.50 7.44
C SER A 148 23.86 -1.15 7.35
N LYS A 149 22.52 -1.16 7.30
CA LYS A 149 21.68 0.04 7.11
C LYS A 149 21.15 0.51 8.46
N LEU A 150 21.55 1.71 8.87
CA LEU A 150 20.92 2.42 10.00
C LEU A 150 19.53 2.95 9.62
N LYS A 151 18.67 3.16 10.62
CA LYS A 151 17.32 3.72 10.51
C LYS A 151 17.37 5.06 9.77
N GLY A 152 16.67 5.14 8.64
CA GLY A 152 16.62 6.35 7.81
C GLY A 152 17.90 6.64 7.01
N ALA A 153 18.89 5.75 6.99
CA ALA A 153 20.11 5.95 6.22
C ALA A 153 19.87 5.91 4.70
N ILE A 154 20.56 6.81 4.01
CA ILE A 154 20.47 7.01 2.56
C ILE A 154 21.83 6.86 1.89
N ALA A 155 21.82 6.68 0.57
CA ALA A 155 23.04 6.63 -0.23
C ALA A 155 23.55 8.05 -0.56
N PRO A 156 24.86 8.25 -0.78
CA PRO A 156 25.43 9.58 -1.03
C PRO A 156 24.87 10.25 -2.29
N ASP A 157 24.56 9.46 -3.33
CA ASP A 157 23.97 9.89 -4.59
C ASP A 157 22.51 10.36 -4.47
N GLU A 158 21.86 10.15 -3.33
CA GLU A 158 20.53 10.72 -3.07
C GLU A 158 20.60 12.21 -2.67
N ILE A 159 21.79 12.74 -2.34
CA ILE A 159 21.96 14.13 -1.89
C ILE A 159 23.09 14.87 -2.60
N LEU A 160 24.12 14.18 -3.11
CA LEU A 160 25.27 14.79 -3.78
C LEU A 160 25.25 14.54 -5.28
N ASP A 161 25.68 15.53 -6.05
CA ASP A 161 26.00 15.33 -7.47
C ASP A 161 27.29 14.49 -7.61
N SER A 162 27.14 13.30 -8.19
CA SER A 162 28.24 12.37 -8.47
C SER A 162 29.10 12.78 -9.68
N VAL A 163 28.59 13.66 -10.54
CA VAL A 163 29.25 14.10 -11.78
C VAL A 163 30.20 15.28 -11.53
N ALA A 164 29.91 16.10 -10.51
CA ALA A 164 30.78 17.19 -10.09
C ALA A 164 31.97 16.64 -9.26
N SER A 165 33.01 16.16 -9.95
CA SER A 165 34.23 15.61 -9.34
C SER A 165 35.09 16.67 -8.65
N GLU A 166 35.05 17.93 -9.12
CA GLU A 166 35.92 19.00 -8.61
C GLU A 166 35.27 19.88 -7.54
N ASN A 167 33.95 20.08 -7.58
CA ASN A 167 33.22 20.92 -6.63
C ASN A 167 31.98 20.19 -6.07
N PRO A 168 32.02 19.69 -4.83
CA PRO A 168 30.89 18.96 -4.27
C PRO A 168 29.71 19.87 -3.99
N GLN A 169 28.58 19.58 -4.63
CA GLN A 169 27.32 20.31 -4.44
C GLN A 169 26.20 19.34 -4.10
N PHE A 170 25.25 19.82 -3.30
CA PHE A 170 23.98 19.11 -3.13
C PHE A 170 23.19 19.12 -4.44
N LEU A 171 22.36 18.11 -4.64
CA LEU A 171 21.48 18.03 -5.79
C LEU A 171 20.44 19.15 -5.76
N GLU A 172 20.22 19.78 -6.92
CA GLU A 172 19.03 20.59 -7.15
C GLU A 172 17.84 19.64 -7.34
N CYS A 173 17.14 19.36 -6.24
CA CYS A 173 16.06 18.37 -6.23
C CYS A 173 14.71 18.95 -6.61
N ASP A 174 14.52 20.27 -6.58
CA ASP A 174 13.23 20.86 -6.89
C ASP A 174 12.93 20.73 -8.41
N PRO A 175 11.75 20.22 -8.81
CA PRO A 175 11.44 20.00 -10.23
C PRO A 175 11.42 21.32 -11.01
N LYS A 176 12.23 21.40 -12.08
CA LYS A 176 12.31 22.58 -12.96
C LYS A 176 11.07 22.81 -13.80
N GLU A 177 10.30 21.76 -14.06
CA GLU A 177 9.14 21.80 -14.95
C GLU A 177 7.96 21.01 -14.37
N GLY A 178 6.77 21.25 -14.95
CA GLY A 178 5.49 20.63 -14.63
C GLY A 178 4.98 20.86 -13.20
N PHE A 179 3.95 20.11 -12.83
CA PHE A 179 3.18 20.33 -11.60
C PHE A 179 2.95 19.02 -10.87
N SER A 180 3.28 18.98 -9.57
CA SER A 180 2.99 17.82 -8.74
C SER A 180 2.92 18.21 -7.27
N VAL A 181 1.81 17.85 -6.62
CA VAL A 181 1.62 17.97 -5.17
C VAL A 181 2.15 16.75 -4.40
N ARG A 182 2.78 15.81 -5.12
CA ARG A 182 3.21 14.48 -4.67
C ARG A 182 4.71 14.28 -4.86
N ASN A 183 5.51 15.34 -4.71
CA ASN A 183 6.96 15.29 -4.85
C ASN A 183 7.62 14.59 -3.64
N PHE A 184 7.24 13.34 -3.35
CA PHE A 184 7.81 12.53 -2.27
C PHE A 184 9.29 12.23 -2.51
N HIS A 185 9.67 12.00 -3.77
CA HIS A 185 11.03 11.63 -4.18
C HIS A 185 12.08 12.72 -3.88
N ILE A 186 11.70 13.99 -3.79
CA ILE A 186 12.64 15.09 -3.52
C ILE A 186 12.85 15.32 -2.03
N GLN A 187 11.97 14.82 -1.16
CA GLN A 187 11.94 15.21 0.26
C GLN A 187 13.22 14.85 1.00
N THR A 188 13.82 13.69 0.69
CA THR A 188 15.11 13.28 1.27
C THR A 188 16.20 14.33 1.02
N CYS A 189 16.44 14.66 -0.25
CA CYS A 189 17.43 15.65 -0.62
C CYS A 189 17.10 17.02 -0.05
N LYS A 190 15.82 17.43 -0.14
CA LYS A 190 15.36 18.74 0.31
C LYS A 190 15.56 18.94 1.81
N LEU A 191 15.29 17.91 2.63
CA LEU A 191 15.50 17.97 4.08
C LEU A 191 16.99 17.89 4.44
N ALA A 192 17.82 17.20 3.65
CA ALA A 192 19.27 17.16 3.86
C ALA A 192 19.92 18.56 3.79
N LEU A 193 19.37 19.47 2.96
CA LEU A 193 19.80 20.87 2.87
C LEU A 193 19.65 21.65 4.20
N VAL A 194 18.79 21.17 5.09
CA VAL A 194 18.46 21.78 6.40
C VAL A 194 18.64 20.78 7.55
N SER A 195 19.64 19.92 7.43
CA SER A 195 19.94 18.88 8.41
C SER A 195 21.36 18.94 8.93
N ASP A 196 21.53 18.55 10.19
CA ASP A 196 22.79 17.98 10.64
C ASP A 196 23.01 16.64 9.92
N ILE A 197 24.18 16.42 9.32
CA ILE A 197 24.44 15.23 8.49
C ILE A 197 25.44 14.31 9.18
N VAL A 198 25.07 13.05 9.39
CA VAL A 198 25.91 12.02 10.01
C VAL A 198 26.34 11.01 8.95
N VAL A 199 27.65 10.86 8.77
CA VAL A 199 28.25 9.95 7.80
C VAL A 199 28.86 8.75 8.52
N TYR A 200 28.56 7.54 8.05
CA TYR A 200 29.15 6.32 8.59
C TYR A 200 29.59 5.37 7.48
N GLY A 201 30.53 4.48 7.79
CA GLY A 201 30.95 3.35 6.95
C GLY A 201 30.62 2.02 7.62
N ASP A 202 30.53 0.96 6.83
CA ASP A 202 30.46 -0.41 7.33
C ASP A 202 31.85 -1.08 7.32
N HIS A 203 31.92 -2.34 7.74
CA HIS A 203 33.18 -3.11 7.78
C HIS A 203 33.82 -3.34 6.41
N LYS A 204 33.09 -3.15 5.30
CA LYS A 204 33.60 -3.28 3.93
C LYS A 204 34.12 -1.95 3.39
N THR A 205 33.80 -0.86 4.08
CA THR A 205 34.15 0.50 3.69
C THR A 205 35.51 0.89 4.31
N LYS A 206 36.42 1.46 3.52
CA LYS A 206 37.68 1.97 4.08
C LYS A 206 37.39 3.25 4.88
N PRO A 207 37.96 3.44 6.08
CA PRO A 207 37.74 4.65 6.87
C PRO A 207 38.06 5.95 6.13
N GLN A 208 39.07 5.92 5.25
CA GLN A 208 39.46 7.07 4.41
C GLN A 208 38.32 7.52 3.47
N ASP A 209 37.52 6.58 2.94
CA ASP A 209 36.41 6.89 2.05
C ASP A 209 35.28 7.60 2.83
N THR A 210 35.03 7.18 4.08
CA THR A 210 34.05 7.82 4.97
C THR A 210 34.49 9.24 5.35
N ILE A 211 35.78 9.43 5.67
CA ILE A 211 36.34 10.76 5.97
C ILE A 211 36.23 11.67 4.74
N ALA A 212 36.63 11.17 3.56
CA ALA A 212 36.57 11.93 2.32
C ALA A 212 35.14 12.33 1.97
N LEU A 213 34.17 11.42 2.13
CA LEU A 213 32.75 11.72 1.92
C LEU A 213 32.23 12.75 2.92
N ALA A 214 32.58 12.64 4.21
CA ALA A 214 32.16 13.59 5.22
C ALA A 214 32.73 15.01 4.96
N GLN A 215 33.99 15.11 4.55
CA GLN A 215 34.59 16.38 4.11
C GLN A 215 33.89 16.93 2.86
N LYS A 216 33.57 16.06 1.89
CA LYS A 216 32.82 16.41 0.68
C LYS A 216 31.46 17.02 1.01
N ILE A 217 30.70 16.37 1.89
CA ILE A 217 29.38 16.83 2.37
C ILE A 217 29.52 18.15 3.14
N SER A 218 30.50 18.27 4.03
CA SER A 218 30.69 19.49 4.83
C SER A 218 30.95 20.71 3.93
N ARG A 219 31.81 20.57 2.90
CA ARG A 219 32.05 21.62 1.89
C ARG A 219 30.77 21.98 1.13
N ALA A 220 30.02 20.99 0.66
CA ALA A 220 28.75 21.20 -0.04
C ALA A 220 27.75 21.97 0.83
N GLN A 221 27.69 21.65 2.13
CA GLN A 221 26.83 22.32 3.10
C GLN A 221 27.26 23.79 3.32
N ARG A 222 28.57 24.08 3.45
CA ARG A 222 29.07 25.46 3.54
C ARG A 222 28.71 26.28 2.30
N GLN A 223 28.89 25.68 1.12
CA GLN A 223 28.58 26.31 -0.14
C GLN A 223 27.08 26.62 -0.26
N TYR A 224 26.22 25.67 0.12
CA TYR A 224 24.77 25.84 0.09
C TYR A 224 24.31 26.99 1.02
N GLU A 225 24.81 27.03 2.26
CA GLU A 225 24.52 28.10 3.22
C GLU A 225 24.88 29.48 2.65
N SER A 226 26.09 29.60 2.06
CA SER A 226 26.55 30.84 1.44
C SER A 226 25.69 31.27 0.25
N GLN A 227 25.33 30.34 -0.64
CA GLN A 227 24.52 30.64 -1.83
C GLN A 227 23.08 31.06 -1.50
N HIS A 228 22.53 30.57 -0.38
CA HIS A 228 21.14 30.80 0.02
C HIS A 228 20.99 31.83 1.14
N GLY A 229 22.09 32.47 1.57
CA GLY A 229 22.08 33.49 2.61
C GLY A 229 21.65 32.94 3.98
N LEU A 230 21.95 31.68 4.27
CA LEU A 230 21.73 31.08 5.58
C LEU A 230 22.86 31.49 6.54
N SER A 231 22.58 31.47 7.84
CA SER A 231 23.60 31.72 8.85
C SER A 231 24.75 30.71 8.71
N PRO A 232 26.01 31.14 8.71
CA PRO A 232 27.14 30.23 8.67
C PRO A 232 27.11 29.26 9.85
N TYR A 233 27.41 27.99 9.60
CA TYR A 233 27.44 26.93 10.63
C TYR A 233 26.08 26.68 11.28
N LEU A 234 25.01 26.97 10.55
CA LEU A 234 23.66 26.64 10.99
C LEU A 234 23.49 25.14 11.14
N PHE A 235 23.98 24.36 10.18
CA PHE A 235 23.97 22.90 10.23
C PHE A 235 25.40 22.35 10.26
N ASN A 236 25.59 21.15 10.79
CA ASN A 236 26.91 20.55 10.97
C ASN A 236 27.01 19.18 10.32
N THR A 237 28.24 18.79 9.96
CA THR A 237 28.53 17.43 9.47
C THR A 237 29.31 16.66 10.53
N PHE A 238 28.89 15.43 10.78
CA PHE A 238 29.45 14.51 11.76
C PHE A 238 29.89 13.21 11.07
N MET A 239 30.96 12.62 11.56
CA MET A 239 31.37 11.26 11.26
C MET A 239 31.08 10.37 12.47
N LEU A 240 30.45 9.22 12.24
CA LEU A 240 30.28 8.23 13.31
C LEU A 240 31.64 7.64 13.68
N SER A 241 32.03 7.78 14.94
CA SER A 241 33.31 7.29 15.47
C SER A 241 33.29 5.80 15.80
N ASP A 242 32.14 5.29 16.24
CA ASP A 242 31.91 3.87 16.49
C ASP A 242 31.69 3.09 15.19
N THR A 243 32.07 1.81 15.18
CA THR A 243 31.80 0.93 14.04
C THR A 243 30.30 0.61 13.95
N PHE A 244 29.83 0.25 12.75
CA PHE A 244 28.45 -0.23 12.58
C PHE A 244 28.11 -1.40 13.51
N SER A 245 29.04 -2.35 13.72
CA SER A 245 28.82 -3.47 14.65
C SER A 245 28.60 -3.02 16.09
N CYS A 246 29.31 -1.99 16.55
CA CYS A 246 29.10 -1.38 17.87
C CYS A 246 27.68 -0.78 17.98
N VAL A 247 27.20 -0.09 16.95
CA VAL A 247 25.82 0.41 16.91
C VAL A 247 24.82 -0.75 16.94
N GLN A 248 25.07 -1.81 16.17
CA GLN A 248 24.18 -2.97 16.11
C GLN A 248 24.05 -3.69 17.45
N GLU A 249 25.14 -3.77 18.21
CA GLU A 249 25.16 -4.38 19.53
C GLU A 249 24.51 -3.49 20.60
N LYS A 250 24.88 -2.20 20.65
CA LYS A 250 24.40 -1.27 21.70
C LYS A 250 22.99 -0.72 21.44
N HIS A 251 22.63 -0.50 20.18
CA HIS A 251 21.41 0.20 19.76
C HIS A 251 20.69 -0.57 18.64
N PRO A 252 20.22 -1.81 18.87
CA PRO A 252 19.59 -2.64 17.85
C PRO A 252 18.36 -1.96 17.19
N LYS A 253 17.65 -1.11 17.93
CA LYS A 253 16.50 -0.31 17.45
C LYS A 253 16.82 0.68 16.33
N LEU A 254 18.11 0.98 16.12
CA LEU A 254 18.57 1.84 15.03
C LEU A 254 18.96 1.05 13.78
N ILE A 255 18.90 -0.28 13.82
CA ILE A 255 19.36 -1.11 12.70
C ILE A 255 18.17 -1.51 11.86
N ALA A 256 18.09 -1.00 10.64
CA ALA A 256 17.08 -1.43 9.66
C ALA A 256 17.51 -2.73 8.96
N VAL A 257 18.78 -2.83 8.59
CA VAL A 257 19.37 -4.01 7.95
C VAL A 257 20.68 -4.36 8.63
N SER A 258 20.82 -5.61 9.06
CA SER A 258 22.00 -6.11 9.76
C SER A 258 23.25 -6.08 8.88
N SER A 259 24.41 -6.31 9.49
CA SER A 259 25.68 -6.48 8.78
C SER A 259 25.68 -7.65 7.78
N THR A 260 24.79 -8.63 7.95
CA THR A 260 24.60 -9.79 7.07
C THR A 260 23.57 -9.56 5.96
N GLY A 261 22.90 -8.40 5.94
CA GLY A 261 21.89 -8.07 4.94
C GLY A 261 20.47 -8.52 5.31
N GLN A 262 20.23 -8.92 6.56
CA GLN A 262 18.92 -9.33 7.04
C GLN A 262 18.14 -8.14 7.59
N ILE A 263 16.85 -8.03 7.24
CA ILE A 263 15.94 -7.08 7.87
C ILE A 263 15.74 -7.52 9.33
N THR A 264 15.89 -6.58 10.27
CA THR A 264 15.88 -6.88 11.71
C THR A 264 14.48 -6.93 12.31
N GLY A 265 13.50 -6.28 11.68
CA GLY A 265 12.16 -6.07 12.24
C GLY A 265 12.07 -4.93 13.26
N GLU A 266 13.21 -4.35 13.69
CA GLU A 266 13.27 -3.27 14.69
C GLU A 266 12.87 -1.90 14.12
N VAL A 267 13.04 -1.73 12.80
CA VAL A 267 12.66 -0.53 12.06
C VAL A 267 11.61 -0.92 11.03
N VAL A 268 10.53 -0.14 10.94
CA VAL A 268 9.50 -0.37 9.93
C VAL A 268 10.08 -0.29 8.52
N ASP A 269 9.87 -1.36 7.78
CA ASP A 269 10.14 -1.46 6.35
C ASP A 269 8.80 -1.53 5.60
N PHE A 270 8.57 -0.57 4.70
CA PHE A 270 7.26 -0.43 4.03
C PHE A 270 6.97 -1.62 3.10
N PHE A 271 7.98 -2.19 2.45
CA PHE A 271 7.79 -3.32 1.52
C PHE A 271 7.45 -4.60 2.29
N TYR A 272 8.15 -4.84 3.40
CA TYR A 272 7.83 -5.94 4.30
C TYR A 272 6.42 -5.80 4.87
N TRP A 273 6.07 -4.63 5.42
CA TRP A 273 4.77 -4.42 6.06
C TRP A 273 3.61 -4.43 5.07
N GLU A 274 3.75 -3.88 3.87
CA GLU A 274 2.73 -4.03 2.82
C GLU A 274 2.51 -5.51 2.50
N ARG A 275 3.58 -6.28 2.29
CA ARG A 275 3.48 -7.71 1.97
C ARG A 275 2.88 -8.52 3.13
N TYR A 276 3.27 -8.21 4.36
CA TYR A 276 2.70 -8.81 5.57
C TYR A 276 1.19 -8.54 5.64
N GLU A 277 0.78 -7.29 5.47
CA GLU A 277 -0.64 -6.90 5.51
C GLU A 277 -1.44 -7.50 4.35
N MET A 278 -0.85 -7.64 3.16
CA MET A 278 -1.46 -8.34 2.03
C MET A 278 -1.69 -9.82 2.37
N SER A 279 -0.67 -10.49 2.91
CA SER A 279 -0.75 -11.90 3.31
C SER A 279 -1.77 -12.14 4.42
N GLU A 280 -1.82 -11.25 5.41
CA GLU A 280 -2.78 -11.37 6.52
C GLU A 280 -4.22 -11.10 6.04
N MET A 281 -4.41 -10.10 5.18
CA MET A 281 -5.72 -9.81 4.59
C MET A 281 -6.22 -10.99 3.72
N SER A 282 -5.33 -11.62 2.94
CA SER A 282 -5.71 -12.69 2.02
C SER A 282 -5.56 -14.09 2.61
N LYS A 283 -5.17 -14.21 3.89
CA LYS A 283 -4.91 -15.47 4.61
C LYS A 283 -5.84 -16.60 4.18
N ALA A 284 -5.26 -17.77 3.92
CA ALA A 284 -5.98 -18.90 3.34
C ALA A 284 -7.22 -19.25 4.16
N SER A 285 -8.38 -19.25 3.50
CA SER A 285 -9.67 -19.50 4.14
C SER A 285 -10.59 -20.26 3.18
N GLU A 286 -11.49 -21.04 3.75
CA GLU A 286 -12.40 -21.90 2.99
C GLU A 286 -13.50 -21.08 2.30
N ILE A 287 -13.57 -21.17 0.97
CA ILE A 287 -14.61 -20.48 0.18
C ILE A 287 -15.80 -21.41 -0.10
N SER A 288 -15.55 -22.71 -0.29
CA SER A 288 -16.57 -23.77 -0.37
C SER A 288 -15.95 -25.06 0.16
N ASN A 289 -16.76 -26.09 0.41
CA ASN A 289 -16.33 -27.29 1.14
C ASN A 289 -15.05 -27.91 0.55
N ASN A 290 -14.00 -27.98 1.36
CA ASN A 290 -12.63 -28.42 1.04
C ASN A 290 -11.89 -27.59 -0.04
N VAL A 291 -12.36 -26.40 -0.37
CA VAL A 291 -11.69 -25.49 -1.31
C VAL A 291 -11.39 -24.15 -0.66
N PHE A 292 -10.11 -23.83 -0.60
CA PHE A 292 -9.54 -22.68 0.06
C PHE A 292 -9.00 -21.69 -0.96
N LEU A 293 -9.03 -20.41 -0.60
CA LEU A 293 -8.45 -19.31 -1.37
C LEU A 293 -7.48 -18.56 -0.47
N GLY A 294 -6.26 -18.30 -0.94
CA GLY A 294 -5.24 -17.60 -0.16
C GLY A 294 -3.97 -17.24 -0.93
N PRO A 295 -3.00 -16.58 -0.27
CA PRO A 295 -1.72 -16.28 -0.88
C PRO A 295 -0.88 -17.55 -1.03
N THR A 296 0.14 -17.48 -1.88
CA THR A 296 1.19 -18.49 -1.93
C THR A 296 1.78 -18.65 -0.52
N PRO A 297 1.78 -19.87 0.07
CA PRO A 297 2.26 -20.08 1.43
C PRO A 297 3.72 -19.62 1.61
N ASP A 298 3.95 -18.68 2.52
CA ASP A 298 5.26 -18.10 2.81
C ASP A 298 5.48 -18.02 4.34
N GLN A 299 6.09 -19.08 4.88
CA GLN A 299 6.37 -19.19 6.32
C GLN A 299 7.37 -18.13 6.81
N THR A 300 8.10 -17.44 5.91
CA THR A 300 9.04 -16.38 6.31
C THR A 300 8.34 -15.10 6.73
N LEU A 301 7.11 -14.87 6.24
CA LEU A 301 6.31 -13.69 6.56
C LEU A 301 5.36 -13.94 7.73
N HIS A 302 4.76 -15.13 7.78
CA HIS A 302 3.79 -15.47 8.81
C HIS A 302 4.06 -16.90 9.33
N PRO A 303 4.68 -17.06 10.50
CA PRO A 303 5.02 -18.37 11.06
C PRO A 303 3.81 -19.29 11.26
N GLU A 304 2.62 -18.71 11.48
CA GLU A 304 1.37 -19.47 11.63
C GLU A 304 0.67 -19.78 10.28
N CYS A 305 1.28 -19.42 9.15
CA CYS A 305 0.73 -19.77 7.84
C CYS A 305 0.81 -21.29 7.68
N LEU A 306 -0.33 -21.92 7.37
CA LEU A 306 -0.37 -23.34 7.05
C LEU A 306 0.53 -23.58 5.84
N GLY A 307 1.49 -24.49 5.98
CA GLY A 307 2.35 -24.86 4.88
C GLY A 307 1.61 -25.63 3.79
N PRO A 308 2.27 -25.87 2.64
CA PRO A 308 1.69 -26.61 1.52
C PRO A 308 1.17 -28.00 1.91
N GLU A 309 1.69 -28.60 2.98
CA GLU A 309 1.26 -29.89 3.53
C GLU A 309 -0.17 -29.91 4.08
N ALA A 310 -0.79 -28.75 4.33
CA ALA A 310 -2.17 -28.69 4.79
C ALA A 310 -3.21 -29.00 3.69
N TYR A 311 -2.78 -29.07 2.44
CA TYR A 311 -3.61 -29.24 1.25
C TYR A 311 -3.18 -30.47 0.44
N ASP A 312 -4.13 -31.14 -0.20
CA ASP A 312 -3.83 -32.24 -1.12
C ASP A 312 -3.38 -31.71 -2.49
N MET A 313 -3.88 -30.53 -2.87
CA MET A 313 -3.67 -29.90 -4.17
C MET A 313 -3.51 -28.37 -4.06
N LEU A 314 -2.50 -27.86 -4.73
CA LEU A 314 -2.19 -26.43 -4.88
C LEU A 314 -2.42 -26.03 -6.34
N ILE A 315 -3.25 -25.01 -6.55
CA ILE A 315 -3.58 -24.47 -7.86
C ILE A 315 -3.06 -23.04 -7.91
N GLU A 316 -1.94 -22.85 -8.60
CA GLU A 316 -1.32 -21.54 -8.80
C GLU A 316 -1.96 -20.84 -10.00
N ALA A 317 -2.57 -19.67 -9.77
CA ALA A 317 -3.08 -18.83 -10.83
C ALA A 317 -1.95 -17.94 -11.37
N THR A 318 -1.66 -18.01 -12.67
CA THR A 318 -0.55 -17.26 -13.30
C THR A 318 -0.81 -16.94 -14.77
N ASP A 319 -0.26 -15.82 -15.25
CA ASP A 319 -0.37 -15.35 -16.64
C ASP A 319 0.23 -16.30 -17.68
N LEU A 320 1.14 -17.18 -17.27
CA LEU A 320 1.83 -18.12 -18.17
C LEU A 320 1.10 -19.45 -18.36
N ALA A 321 0.03 -19.68 -17.59
CA ALA A 321 -0.67 -20.94 -17.58
C ALA A 321 -1.68 -21.06 -18.72
N HIS A 322 -1.97 -22.30 -19.09
CA HIS A 322 -3.06 -22.65 -20.00
C HIS A 322 -4.13 -23.45 -19.25
N VAL A 323 -5.37 -23.41 -19.75
CA VAL A 323 -6.45 -24.20 -19.19
C VAL A 323 -6.09 -25.71 -19.28
N PRO A 324 -6.21 -26.48 -18.18
CA PRO A 324 -5.73 -27.85 -18.13
C PRO A 324 -6.52 -28.78 -19.06
N GLU A 325 -5.80 -29.60 -19.84
CA GLU A 325 -6.43 -30.62 -20.67
C GLU A 325 -7.08 -31.76 -19.83
N PRO A 326 -8.13 -32.43 -20.34
CA PRO A 326 -8.76 -33.56 -19.66
C PRO A 326 -7.79 -34.71 -19.34
N ARG A 327 -6.73 -34.90 -20.13
CA ARG A 327 -5.68 -35.90 -19.88
C ARG A 327 -4.89 -35.55 -18.61
N SER A 328 -4.55 -34.28 -18.42
CA SER A 328 -3.83 -33.78 -17.25
C SER A 328 -4.65 -33.95 -15.97
N LEU A 329 -5.94 -33.60 -16.01
CA LEU A 329 -6.85 -33.77 -14.86
C LEU A 329 -7.00 -35.24 -14.44
N ARG A 330 -7.03 -36.18 -15.40
CA ARG A 330 -7.03 -37.62 -15.12
C ARG A 330 -5.74 -38.08 -14.44
N ALA A 331 -4.59 -37.64 -14.94
CA ALA A 331 -3.29 -37.96 -14.34
C ALA A 331 -3.20 -37.44 -12.88
N LEU A 332 -3.69 -36.23 -12.63
CA LEU A 332 -3.73 -35.64 -11.28
C LEU A 332 -4.67 -36.41 -10.35
N ARG A 333 -5.85 -36.82 -10.82
CA ARG A 333 -6.79 -37.69 -10.06
C ARG A 333 -6.11 -39.00 -9.64
N MET A 334 -5.50 -39.72 -10.58
CA MET A 334 -4.77 -40.96 -10.27
C MET A 334 -3.62 -40.72 -9.29
N GLY A 335 -3.00 -39.54 -9.35
CA GLY A 335 -2.02 -39.12 -8.36
C GLY A 335 -2.62 -38.99 -6.96
N LEU A 336 -3.77 -38.30 -6.84
CA LEU A 336 -4.45 -38.05 -5.55
C LEU A 336 -4.94 -39.32 -4.87
N GLU A 337 -5.23 -40.38 -5.62
CA GLU A 337 -5.67 -41.68 -5.09
C GLU A 337 -4.53 -42.50 -4.45
N ARG A 338 -3.27 -42.08 -4.55
CA ARG A 338 -2.13 -42.80 -3.96
C ARG A 338 -2.13 -42.69 -2.43
N VAL A 339 -2.17 -43.84 -1.75
CA VAL A 339 -2.39 -44.02 -0.30
C VAL A 339 -1.29 -43.42 0.61
N HIS A 340 -0.10 -43.08 0.11
CA HIS A 340 1.05 -42.63 0.93
C HIS A 340 1.76 -41.39 0.39
N ARG A 341 1.04 -40.30 0.15
CA ARG A 341 1.64 -39.08 -0.40
C ARG A 341 2.34 -38.24 0.67
N LYS A 342 3.56 -37.79 0.38
CA LYS A 342 4.37 -36.94 1.27
C LYS A 342 4.23 -35.44 1.00
N SER A 343 3.70 -35.05 -0.17
CA SER A 343 3.61 -33.65 -0.60
C SER A 343 2.32 -33.38 -1.37
N ALA A 344 1.83 -32.15 -1.31
CA ALA A 344 0.74 -31.68 -2.16
C ALA A 344 1.09 -31.84 -3.64
N LEU A 345 0.07 -32.02 -4.48
CA LEU A 345 0.22 -31.82 -5.91
C LEU A 345 0.17 -30.34 -6.25
N HIS A 346 0.80 -30.00 -7.37
CA HIS A 346 0.79 -28.67 -7.92
C HIS A 346 0.22 -28.70 -9.33
N MET A 347 -0.55 -27.69 -9.66
CA MET A 347 -0.93 -27.38 -11.03
C MET A 347 -1.06 -25.87 -11.19
N GLU A 348 -0.98 -25.43 -12.43
CA GLU A 348 -1.16 -24.04 -12.81
C GLU A 348 -2.52 -23.85 -13.48
N PHE A 349 -3.11 -22.67 -13.34
CA PHE A 349 -4.35 -22.27 -14.00
C PHE A 349 -4.20 -20.83 -14.51
N PRO A 350 -4.83 -20.46 -15.65
CA PRO A 350 -4.74 -19.10 -16.17
C PRO A 350 -5.20 -18.05 -15.16
N SER A 351 -4.43 -16.98 -15.01
CA SER A 351 -4.75 -15.84 -14.15
C SER A 351 -6.06 -15.15 -14.55
N SER A 352 -6.66 -14.42 -13.61
CA SER A 352 -7.74 -13.47 -13.88
C SER A 352 -7.32 -12.46 -14.95
N GLY A 353 -8.20 -12.18 -15.91
CA GLY A 353 -7.94 -11.28 -17.03
C GLY A 353 -7.20 -11.91 -18.22
N SER A 354 -6.77 -13.17 -18.15
CA SER A 354 -6.07 -13.84 -19.24
C SER A 354 -7.00 -14.37 -20.35
N ILE A 355 -8.24 -14.73 -20.03
CA ILE A 355 -9.25 -15.18 -21.00
C ILE A 355 -9.97 -13.94 -21.59
N MET A 356 -9.53 -13.50 -22.76
CA MET A 356 -9.97 -12.22 -23.35
C MET A 356 -11.05 -12.37 -24.45
N PRO A 357 -12.00 -11.41 -24.55
CA PRO A 357 -12.91 -11.30 -25.70
C PRO A 357 -12.15 -10.97 -27.01
N PRO A 358 -12.68 -11.25 -28.23
CA PRO A 358 -14.10 -11.45 -28.57
C PRO A 358 -14.55 -12.89 -28.83
N THR A 359 -13.65 -13.88 -28.86
CA THR A 359 -14.01 -15.25 -29.25
C THR A 359 -14.20 -16.20 -28.09
N TRP A 360 -13.76 -15.85 -26.86
CA TRP A 360 -13.71 -16.72 -25.67
C TRP A 360 -13.60 -18.19 -26.07
N ALA A 361 -12.40 -18.62 -26.47
CA ALA A 361 -12.24 -19.87 -27.21
C ALA A 361 -13.00 -20.99 -26.48
N HIS A 362 -13.94 -21.64 -27.17
CA HIS A 362 -14.84 -22.60 -26.52
C HIS A 362 -14.08 -23.67 -25.70
N GLY A 363 -12.88 -24.04 -26.15
CA GLY A 363 -11.98 -24.94 -25.41
C GLY A 363 -11.51 -24.40 -24.04
N GLU A 364 -11.30 -23.10 -23.89
CA GLU A 364 -10.94 -22.48 -22.59
C GLU A 364 -12.13 -22.53 -21.62
N ILE A 365 -13.34 -22.22 -22.11
CA ILE A 365 -14.57 -22.33 -21.32
C ILE A 365 -14.82 -23.80 -20.94
N ASP A 366 -14.69 -24.72 -21.89
CA ASP A 366 -14.86 -26.17 -21.66
C ASP A 366 -13.87 -26.68 -20.61
N GLY A 367 -12.62 -26.25 -20.68
CA GLY A 367 -11.61 -26.63 -19.70
C GLY A 367 -11.82 -25.99 -18.33
N LEU A 368 -12.29 -24.73 -18.26
CA LEU A 368 -12.69 -24.08 -17.01
C LEU A 368 -13.86 -24.83 -16.34
N MET A 369 -14.88 -25.23 -17.11
CA MET A 369 -16.00 -26.04 -16.61
C MET A 369 -15.54 -27.44 -16.16
N ALA A 370 -14.67 -28.09 -16.95
CA ALA A 370 -14.08 -29.37 -16.59
C ALA A 370 -13.26 -29.29 -15.30
N MET A 371 -12.52 -28.19 -15.11
CA MET A 371 -11.77 -27.91 -13.88
C MET A 371 -12.71 -27.77 -12.68
N CYS A 372 -13.76 -26.96 -12.77
CA CYS A 372 -14.73 -26.77 -11.69
C CYS A 372 -15.40 -28.10 -11.27
N LYS A 373 -15.86 -28.88 -12.26
CA LYS A 373 -16.44 -30.21 -12.03
C LYS A 373 -15.44 -31.16 -11.38
N TRP A 374 -14.21 -31.23 -11.88
CA TRP A 374 -13.15 -32.09 -11.36
C TRP A 374 -12.81 -31.75 -9.91
N MET A 375 -12.66 -30.46 -9.58
CA MET A 375 -12.44 -29.99 -8.21
C MET A 375 -13.62 -30.37 -7.31
N TYR A 376 -14.86 -30.09 -7.74
CA TYR A 376 -16.05 -30.37 -6.93
C TYR A 376 -16.21 -31.86 -6.63
N GLU A 377 -16.01 -32.74 -7.60
CA GLU A 377 -16.10 -34.20 -7.40
C GLU A 377 -15.11 -34.73 -6.37
N LEU A 378 -13.89 -34.19 -6.36
CA LEU A 378 -12.84 -34.60 -5.44
C LEU A 378 -12.99 -33.97 -4.05
N ALA A 379 -13.48 -32.73 -3.99
CA ALA A 379 -13.76 -32.03 -2.74
C ALA A 379 -15.04 -32.54 -2.04
N ASN A 380 -16.01 -33.07 -2.80
CA ASN A 380 -17.35 -33.44 -2.32
C ASN A 380 -17.80 -34.86 -2.73
N PRO A 381 -17.00 -35.92 -2.49
CA PRO A 381 -17.29 -37.26 -3.00
C PRO A 381 -18.63 -37.85 -2.50
N SER A 382 -19.07 -37.49 -1.30
CA SER A 382 -20.35 -37.91 -0.72
C SER A 382 -21.56 -37.26 -1.40
N GLU A 383 -21.46 -35.98 -1.80
CA GLU A 383 -22.56 -35.25 -2.46
C GLU A 383 -22.80 -35.78 -3.87
N VAL A 384 -21.72 -36.04 -4.62
CA VAL A 384 -21.79 -36.60 -5.97
C VAL A 384 -22.44 -37.98 -5.97
N ARG A 385 -22.08 -38.85 -5.00
CA ARG A 385 -22.70 -40.18 -4.85
C ARG A 385 -24.19 -40.09 -4.52
N ARG A 386 -24.62 -39.17 -3.67
CA ARG A 386 -26.05 -38.95 -3.37
C ARG A 386 -26.84 -38.46 -4.59
N SER A 387 -26.24 -37.59 -5.40
CA SER A 387 -26.85 -37.10 -6.64
C SER A 387 -27.03 -38.22 -7.67
N LYS A 388 -26.05 -39.13 -7.82
CA LYS A 388 -26.17 -40.32 -8.67
C LYS A 388 -27.29 -41.25 -8.21
N ARG A 389 -27.34 -41.59 -6.92
CA ARG A 389 -28.41 -42.44 -6.35
C ARG A 389 -29.81 -41.87 -6.60
N ARG A 390 -30.01 -40.55 -6.44
CA ARG A 390 -31.30 -39.89 -6.74
C ARG A 390 -31.70 -39.93 -8.22
N ARG A 391 -30.75 -40.13 -9.14
CA ARG A 391 -31.04 -40.26 -10.58
C ARG A 391 -31.25 -41.72 -11.00
N GLU A 392 -30.79 -42.67 -10.19
CA GLU A 392 -30.76 -44.12 -10.45
C GLU A 392 -31.75 -44.87 -9.53
N ASP A 393 -32.93 -44.30 -9.26
CA ASP A 393 -34.01 -44.91 -8.43
C ASP A 393 -34.71 -46.12 -9.12
N GLU A 394 -33.96 -46.95 -9.86
CA GLU A 394 -34.36 -48.29 -10.32
C GLU A 394 -33.11 -49.19 -10.35
N ASP A 395 -32.63 -49.65 -9.18
CA ASP A 395 -32.23 -51.04 -8.89
C ASP A 395 -31.26 -51.16 -7.70
N GLU A 396 -31.56 -52.14 -6.85
CA GLU A 396 -30.89 -52.45 -5.60
C GLU A 396 -29.47 -53.02 -5.78
N ALA A 397 -28.49 -52.46 -5.06
CA ALA A 397 -27.41 -53.23 -4.43
C ALA A 397 -26.73 -52.41 -3.33
N ILE A 398 -26.64 -52.98 -2.12
CA ILE A 398 -25.85 -52.42 -1.02
C ILE A 398 -24.37 -52.74 -1.31
N GLU A 399 -23.70 -51.90 -2.09
CA GLU A 399 -22.24 -51.95 -2.25
C GLU A 399 -21.53 -51.52 -0.94
N MET A 400 -20.52 -52.30 -0.55
CA MET A 400 -19.65 -52.02 0.59
C MET A 400 -19.03 -50.63 0.51
N VAL A 401 -19.10 -49.90 1.63
CA VAL A 401 -18.77 -48.47 1.74
C VAL A 401 -17.26 -48.26 1.73
N ASP A 402 -16.66 -48.12 0.55
CA ASP A 402 -15.34 -47.50 0.44
C ASP A 402 -15.54 -45.97 0.42
N THR A 403 -15.39 -45.32 1.58
CA THR A 403 -15.54 -43.86 1.73
C THR A 403 -14.38 -43.17 1.01
N ALA A 404 -14.62 -42.73 -0.23
CA ALA A 404 -13.68 -41.87 -0.94
C ALA A 404 -13.37 -40.63 -0.09
N THR A 405 -12.10 -40.43 0.25
CA THR A 405 -11.65 -39.34 1.11
C THR A 405 -11.76 -38.00 0.39
N PRO A 406 -12.47 -37.00 0.95
CA PRO A 406 -12.52 -35.65 0.40
C PRO A 406 -11.11 -35.04 0.27
N ARG A 407 -10.88 -34.28 -0.80
CA ARG A 407 -9.58 -33.63 -1.09
C ARG A 407 -9.64 -32.14 -0.85
N LYS A 408 -8.59 -31.62 -0.20
CA LYS A 408 -8.41 -30.19 0.09
C LYS A 408 -7.63 -29.49 -1.01
N PHE A 409 -8.19 -28.41 -1.54
CA PHE A 409 -7.59 -27.57 -2.58
C PHE A 409 -7.25 -26.19 -2.02
N LEU A 410 -6.10 -25.64 -2.40
CA LEU A 410 -5.80 -24.22 -2.26
C LEU A 410 -5.64 -23.61 -3.65
N ILE A 411 -6.52 -22.65 -3.97
CA ILE A 411 -6.33 -21.73 -5.09
C ILE A 411 -5.48 -20.57 -4.57
N HIS A 412 -4.32 -20.31 -5.20
CA HIS A 412 -3.41 -19.27 -4.74
C HIS A 412 -2.71 -18.50 -5.85
N CYS A 413 -2.25 -17.30 -5.49
CA CYS A 413 -1.29 -16.49 -6.20
C CYS A 413 -0.45 -15.73 -5.18
N THR A 414 0.55 -14.95 -5.62
CA THR A 414 1.50 -14.29 -4.71
C THR A 414 0.82 -13.47 -3.59
N ASP A 415 -0.20 -12.69 -3.93
CA ASP A 415 -0.98 -11.87 -2.99
C ASP A 415 -2.30 -12.53 -2.54
N GLY A 416 -2.68 -13.64 -3.16
CA GLY A 416 -3.87 -14.42 -2.86
C GLY A 416 -5.20 -13.85 -3.37
N TYR A 417 -5.17 -12.83 -4.23
CA TYR A 417 -6.39 -12.25 -4.78
C TYR A 417 -6.30 -11.73 -6.22
N THR A 418 -5.14 -11.29 -6.73
CA THR A 418 -5.09 -10.63 -8.04
C THR A 418 -5.31 -11.61 -9.18
N GLU A 419 -4.58 -12.72 -9.19
CA GLU A 419 -4.63 -13.70 -10.30
C GLU A 419 -5.71 -14.76 -10.08
N THR A 420 -6.17 -14.97 -8.84
CA THR A 420 -7.05 -16.09 -8.48
C THR A 420 -8.55 -15.87 -8.73
N THR A 421 -8.98 -14.64 -8.97
CA THR A 421 -10.40 -14.26 -8.89
C THR A 421 -11.29 -15.02 -9.89
N LEU A 422 -10.87 -15.14 -11.15
CA LEU A 422 -11.64 -15.84 -12.17
C LEU A 422 -11.99 -17.28 -11.76
N LEU A 423 -10.98 -18.09 -11.40
CA LEU A 423 -11.22 -19.49 -11.00
C LEU A 423 -12.01 -19.57 -9.70
N ALA A 424 -11.67 -18.74 -8.71
CA ALA A 424 -12.32 -18.77 -7.40
C ALA A 424 -13.82 -18.46 -7.50
N LEU A 425 -14.21 -17.43 -8.26
CA LEU A 425 -15.61 -17.08 -8.48
C LEU A 425 -16.34 -18.11 -9.33
N THR A 426 -15.74 -18.59 -10.42
CA THR A 426 -16.35 -19.63 -11.27
C THR A 426 -16.64 -20.88 -10.45
N TYR A 427 -15.66 -21.32 -9.65
CA TYR A 427 -15.82 -22.48 -8.79
C TYR A 427 -16.89 -22.24 -7.72
N PHE A 428 -16.91 -21.07 -7.09
CA PHE A 428 -17.91 -20.75 -6.07
C PHE A 428 -19.34 -20.70 -6.64
N MET A 429 -19.52 -20.09 -7.83
CA MET A 429 -20.79 -20.13 -8.58
C MET A 429 -21.21 -21.58 -8.89
N TYR A 430 -20.28 -22.39 -9.38
CA TYR A 430 -20.52 -23.79 -9.72
C TYR A 430 -20.91 -24.62 -8.48
N ALA A 431 -20.09 -24.56 -7.42
CA ALA A 431 -20.24 -25.38 -6.23
C ALA A 431 -21.50 -25.02 -5.41
N GLU A 432 -21.82 -23.72 -5.33
CA GLU A 432 -22.96 -23.23 -4.54
C GLU A 432 -24.24 -23.04 -5.36
N GLY A 433 -24.17 -23.14 -6.70
CA GLY A 433 -25.31 -22.93 -7.59
C GLY A 433 -25.82 -21.49 -7.57
N LEU A 434 -24.91 -20.52 -7.56
CA LEU A 434 -25.23 -19.10 -7.41
C LEU A 434 -24.99 -18.31 -8.70
N PRO A 435 -25.89 -17.37 -9.06
CA PRO A 435 -25.58 -16.41 -10.11
C PRO A 435 -24.41 -15.52 -9.71
N VAL A 436 -23.77 -14.91 -10.69
CA VAL A 436 -22.50 -14.17 -10.56
C VAL A 436 -22.59 -13.05 -9.51
N HIS A 437 -23.70 -12.32 -9.48
CA HIS A 437 -23.90 -11.23 -8.53
C HIS A 437 -23.99 -11.72 -7.08
N ASP A 438 -24.69 -12.83 -6.83
CA ASP A 438 -24.80 -13.43 -5.50
C ASP A 438 -23.47 -14.05 -5.06
N ALA A 439 -22.78 -14.74 -5.98
CA ALA A 439 -21.45 -15.27 -5.72
C ALA A 439 -20.49 -14.16 -5.27
N TRP A 440 -20.51 -13.01 -5.94
CA TRP A 440 -19.72 -11.83 -5.59
C TRP A 440 -19.99 -11.35 -4.16
N ILE A 441 -21.27 -11.12 -3.85
CA ILE A 441 -21.67 -10.56 -2.56
C ILE A 441 -21.40 -11.55 -1.43
N LYS A 442 -21.71 -12.83 -1.62
CA LYS A 442 -21.49 -13.87 -0.59
C LYS A 442 -20.01 -14.15 -0.36
N LEU A 443 -19.20 -14.22 -1.41
CA LEU A 443 -17.75 -14.40 -1.27
C LEU A 443 -17.13 -13.22 -0.51
N HIS A 444 -17.61 -12.00 -0.76
CA HIS A 444 -17.13 -10.82 -0.06
C HIS A 444 -17.62 -10.70 1.39
N ARG A 445 -18.93 -10.84 1.61
CA ARG A 445 -19.58 -10.57 2.90
C ARG A 445 -19.58 -11.78 3.83
N GLU A 446 -19.96 -12.95 3.32
CA GLU A 446 -20.11 -14.16 4.14
C GLU A 446 -18.77 -14.88 4.31
N LYS A 447 -17.98 -14.99 3.23
CA LYS A 447 -16.66 -15.64 3.28
C LYS A 447 -15.53 -14.67 3.64
N GLY A 448 -15.83 -13.39 3.80
CA GLY A 448 -14.84 -12.39 4.19
C GLY A 448 -13.71 -12.22 3.17
N ARG A 449 -13.88 -12.61 1.91
CA ARG A 449 -12.79 -12.53 0.92
C ARG A 449 -12.73 -11.16 0.26
N ASN A 450 -11.50 -10.66 0.16
CA ASN A 450 -11.18 -9.57 -0.75
C ASN A 450 -10.69 -10.18 -2.06
N PHE A 451 -11.19 -9.70 -3.19
CA PHE A 451 -10.83 -10.19 -4.52
C PHE A 451 -11.00 -9.06 -5.54
N PHE A 452 -10.36 -9.23 -6.70
CA PHE A 452 -10.41 -8.29 -7.80
C PHE A 452 -10.65 -8.99 -9.11
N ALA A 453 -11.70 -8.59 -9.83
CA ALA A 453 -11.94 -9.07 -11.18
C ALA A 453 -11.65 -7.95 -12.19
N TYR A 454 -11.07 -8.34 -13.33
CA TYR A 454 -10.97 -7.45 -14.45
C TYR A 454 -12.36 -7.28 -15.12
N PRO A 455 -12.61 -6.17 -15.82
CA PRO A 455 -13.84 -6.02 -16.62
C PRO A 455 -14.09 -7.19 -17.59
N SER A 456 -13.01 -7.78 -18.13
CA SER A 456 -13.08 -8.99 -18.98
C SER A 456 -13.59 -10.21 -18.22
N ASP A 457 -13.18 -10.40 -16.96
CA ASP A 457 -13.67 -11.50 -16.11
C ASP A 457 -15.15 -11.33 -15.81
N VAL A 458 -15.59 -10.11 -15.48
CA VAL A 458 -17.02 -9.82 -15.24
C VAL A 458 -17.83 -10.13 -16.49
N ALA A 459 -17.39 -9.66 -17.66
CA ALA A 459 -18.07 -9.92 -18.92
C ALA A 459 -18.13 -11.43 -19.25
N LEU A 460 -17.01 -12.14 -19.06
CA LEU A 460 -16.92 -13.58 -19.27
C LEU A 460 -17.88 -14.33 -18.35
N LEU A 461 -17.80 -14.10 -17.04
CA LEU A 461 -18.62 -14.80 -16.03
C LEU A 461 -20.11 -14.56 -16.24
N THR A 462 -20.51 -13.33 -16.59
CA THR A 462 -21.91 -13.03 -16.94
C THR A 462 -22.34 -13.79 -18.19
N ALA A 463 -21.48 -13.88 -19.22
CA ALA A 463 -21.80 -14.58 -20.46
C ALA A 463 -21.91 -16.11 -20.27
N ILE A 464 -21.06 -16.72 -19.46
CA ILE A 464 -21.05 -18.18 -19.23
C ILE A 464 -21.90 -18.62 -18.04
N GLN A 465 -22.48 -17.70 -17.27
CA GLN A 465 -23.33 -17.98 -16.10
C GLN A 465 -24.42 -19.03 -16.37
N PRO A 466 -25.21 -18.98 -17.48
CA PRO A 466 -26.25 -19.98 -17.72
C PRO A 466 -25.69 -21.40 -17.77
N ARG A 467 -24.49 -21.56 -18.36
CA ARG A 467 -23.78 -22.84 -18.43
C ARG A 467 -23.26 -23.28 -17.07
N ILE A 468 -22.65 -22.37 -16.30
CA ILE A 468 -22.17 -22.67 -14.94
C ILE A 468 -23.31 -23.20 -14.08
N LEU A 469 -24.46 -22.53 -14.11
CA LEU A 469 -25.63 -22.89 -13.33
C LEU A 469 -26.27 -24.20 -13.82
N GLN A 470 -26.38 -24.42 -15.13
CA GLN A 470 -26.93 -25.66 -15.67
C GLN A 470 -26.08 -26.89 -15.30
N GLU A 471 -24.75 -26.75 -15.25
CA GLU A 471 -23.84 -27.83 -14.87
C GLU A 471 -23.62 -27.94 -13.35
N SER A 472 -24.12 -26.98 -12.57
CA SER A 472 -23.98 -26.96 -11.11
C SER A 472 -24.76 -28.11 -10.45
N PRO A 473 -24.18 -28.80 -9.46
CA PRO A 473 -24.84 -29.84 -8.70
C PRO A 473 -25.92 -29.33 -7.72
N ARG A 474 -25.91 -28.02 -7.40
CA ARG A 474 -26.83 -27.41 -6.41
C ARG A 474 -27.89 -26.50 -7.02
N PHE A 475 -27.77 -26.12 -8.29
CA PHE A 475 -28.76 -25.30 -8.96
C PHE A 475 -29.95 -26.13 -9.45
N ASN A 476 -31.16 -25.73 -9.07
CA ASN A 476 -32.41 -26.45 -9.37
C ASN A 476 -33.52 -25.55 -9.96
N GLN A 477 -33.19 -24.29 -10.29
CA GLN A 477 -34.13 -23.30 -10.81
C GLN A 477 -34.03 -23.20 -12.34
N SER A 478 -34.95 -22.45 -12.95
CA SER A 478 -34.90 -22.18 -14.39
C SER A 478 -33.81 -21.16 -14.72
N ILE A 479 -32.92 -21.50 -15.67
CA ILE A 479 -31.90 -20.58 -16.19
C ILE A 479 -32.49 -19.43 -17.03
N LEU A 480 -33.76 -19.52 -17.42
CA LEU A 480 -34.41 -18.53 -18.30
C LEU A 480 -34.74 -17.21 -17.58
N ASN A 481 -34.84 -17.23 -16.24
CA ASN A 481 -35.25 -16.09 -15.43
C ASN A 481 -34.28 -15.87 -14.25
N ILE A 482 -33.02 -15.56 -14.53
CA ILE A 482 -32.08 -15.14 -13.50
C ILE A 482 -32.18 -13.61 -13.36
N PRO A 483 -32.68 -13.08 -12.23
CA PRO A 483 -32.77 -11.64 -12.04
C PRO A 483 -31.37 -11.05 -12.00
N GLU A 484 -31.03 -10.15 -12.92
CA GLU A 484 -29.76 -9.44 -12.91
C GLU A 484 -29.94 -8.09 -12.23
N PRO A 485 -29.22 -7.81 -11.12
CA PRO A 485 -29.35 -6.53 -10.44
C PRO A 485 -28.72 -5.42 -11.27
N ARG A 486 -29.34 -4.24 -11.28
CA ARG A 486 -28.89 -3.08 -12.09
C ARG A 486 -27.51 -2.60 -11.69
N TRP A 487 -27.08 -2.89 -10.47
CA TRP A 487 -25.76 -2.52 -10.01
C TRP A 487 -24.63 -3.26 -10.72
N LEU A 488 -24.87 -4.48 -11.23
CA LEU A 488 -23.82 -5.32 -11.82
C LEU A 488 -23.28 -4.72 -13.11
N SER A 489 -24.17 -4.18 -13.96
CA SER A 489 -23.80 -3.51 -15.21
C SER A 489 -23.05 -2.18 -15.01
N LYS A 490 -23.09 -1.63 -13.80
CA LYS A 490 -22.35 -0.42 -13.39
C LYS A 490 -21.03 -0.73 -12.70
N LEU A 491 -20.69 -2.00 -12.50
CA LEU A 491 -19.44 -2.42 -11.87
C LEU A 491 -18.29 -2.31 -12.88
N ASP A 492 -17.23 -1.59 -12.54
CA ASP A 492 -16.02 -1.44 -13.36
C ASP A 492 -14.98 -2.55 -13.10
N GLY A 493 -15.41 -3.67 -12.50
CA GLY A 493 -14.58 -4.83 -12.16
C GLY A 493 -14.33 -5.00 -10.66
N SER A 494 -14.33 -3.93 -9.86
CA SER A 494 -13.99 -4.01 -8.42
C SER A 494 -15.09 -3.51 -7.49
N LEU A 495 -15.23 -4.18 -6.34
CA LEU A 495 -15.98 -3.64 -5.21
C LEU A 495 -15.19 -2.49 -4.55
N PRO A 496 -15.85 -1.58 -3.80
CA PRO A 496 -15.13 -0.74 -2.86
C PRO A 496 -14.30 -1.60 -1.90
N SER A 497 -13.11 -1.13 -1.55
CA SER A 497 -12.16 -1.90 -0.76
C SER A 497 -12.56 -1.90 0.71
N ARG A 498 -12.83 -3.06 1.28
CA ARG A 498 -13.09 -3.19 2.72
C ARG A 498 -11.78 -2.99 3.49
N ILE A 499 -11.63 -1.85 4.14
CA ILE A 499 -10.44 -1.49 4.92
C ILE A 499 -10.58 -2.03 6.35
N LEU A 500 -11.74 -1.77 6.98
CA LEU A 500 -12.15 -2.33 8.26
C LEU A 500 -13.53 -2.99 8.07
N PRO A 501 -13.99 -3.86 8.98
CA PRO A 501 -15.29 -4.53 8.85
C PRO A 501 -16.47 -3.58 8.62
N TYR A 502 -16.37 -2.34 9.10
CA TYR A 502 -17.40 -1.29 9.03
C TYR A 502 -17.01 -0.10 8.14
N MET A 503 -15.87 -0.15 7.43
CA MET A 503 -15.36 0.98 6.64
C MET A 503 -14.82 0.53 5.29
N TYR A 504 -15.36 1.13 4.23
CA TYR A 504 -15.00 0.88 2.85
C TYR A 504 -14.34 2.11 2.23
N LEU A 505 -13.28 1.90 1.44
CA LEU A 505 -12.64 2.93 0.62
C LEU A 505 -13.05 2.74 -0.85
N GLY A 506 -13.66 3.76 -1.45
CA GLY A 506 -14.09 3.71 -2.85
C GLY A 506 -13.84 4.98 -3.66
N ASN A 507 -14.33 4.93 -4.90
CA ASN A 507 -14.31 6.02 -5.87
C ASN A 507 -15.74 6.60 -6.05
N LEU A 508 -15.88 7.60 -6.91
CA LEU A 508 -17.17 8.22 -7.21
C LEU A 508 -18.14 7.27 -7.95
N GLY A 509 -17.62 6.31 -8.71
CA GLY A 509 -18.42 5.27 -9.37
C GLY A 509 -19.13 4.37 -8.35
N HIS A 510 -18.39 3.86 -7.36
CA HIS A 510 -18.97 3.08 -6.25
C HIS A 510 -20.02 3.88 -5.50
N ALA A 511 -19.73 5.15 -5.22
CA ALA A 511 -20.64 6.02 -4.48
C ALA A 511 -21.94 6.31 -5.26
N ASN A 512 -21.92 6.27 -6.59
CA ASN A 512 -23.09 6.42 -7.45
C ASN A 512 -23.76 5.08 -7.84
N ASN A 513 -23.46 4.00 -7.10
CA ASN A 513 -24.08 2.69 -7.28
C ASN A 513 -24.80 2.23 -5.98
N PRO A 514 -25.90 2.87 -5.57
CA PRO A 514 -26.47 2.68 -4.25
C PRO A 514 -27.11 1.30 -4.01
N GLU A 515 -27.59 0.64 -5.06
CA GLU A 515 -28.02 -0.77 -4.98
C GLU A 515 -26.85 -1.69 -4.60
N LEU A 516 -25.65 -1.46 -5.15
CA LEU A 516 -24.43 -2.17 -4.72
C LEU A 516 -24.09 -1.87 -3.26
N LEU A 517 -24.14 -0.59 -2.85
CA LEU A 517 -23.85 -0.20 -1.47
C LEU A 517 -24.78 -0.95 -0.50
N HIS A 518 -26.08 -0.97 -0.80
CA HIS A 518 -27.05 -1.72 0.00
C HIS A 518 -26.75 -3.23 0.02
N ALA A 519 -26.44 -3.83 -1.15
CA ALA A 519 -26.05 -5.24 -1.23
C ALA A 519 -24.80 -5.58 -0.39
N LEU A 520 -23.87 -4.63 -0.27
CA LEU A 520 -22.67 -4.74 0.57
C LEU A 520 -22.93 -4.51 2.08
N GLY A 521 -24.13 -4.08 2.47
CA GLY A 521 -24.45 -3.68 3.85
C GLY A 521 -23.88 -2.31 4.22
N ILE A 522 -23.55 -1.48 3.23
CA ILE A 522 -23.13 -0.10 3.42
C ILE A 522 -24.40 0.74 3.60
N THR A 523 -24.48 1.43 4.74
CA THR A 523 -25.64 2.23 5.12
C THR A 523 -25.34 3.73 5.13
N ARG A 524 -24.06 4.12 5.08
CA ARG A 524 -23.61 5.51 5.12
C ARG A 524 -22.60 5.85 4.03
N VAL A 525 -22.61 7.09 3.56
CA VAL A 525 -21.66 7.62 2.56
C VAL A 525 -21.01 8.90 3.09
N LEU A 526 -19.68 8.85 3.20
CA LEU A 526 -18.80 9.99 3.48
C LEU A 526 -18.13 10.44 2.18
N SER A 527 -18.56 11.59 1.69
CA SER A 527 -18.06 12.24 0.48
C SER A 527 -17.00 13.28 0.82
N VAL A 528 -15.77 13.10 0.34
CA VAL A 528 -14.66 14.03 0.62
C VAL A 528 -14.32 14.84 -0.63
N GLY A 529 -14.87 16.05 -0.69
CA GLY A 529 -14.66 17.01 -1.77
C GLY A 529 -15.24 16.61 -3.14
N GLU A 530 -16.17 15.66 -3.19
CA GLU A 530 -16.85 15.25 -4.43
C GLU A 530 -18.34 15.01 -4.17
N THR A 531 -19.20 15.57 -5.01
CA THR A 531 -20.66 15.46 -4.84
C THR A 531 -21.22 14.18 -5.47
N LEU A 532 -22.21 13.58 -4.81
CA LEU A 532 -23.00 12.49 -5.35
C LEU A 532 -23.93 12.97 -6.46
N SER A 533 -24.30 12.07 -7.37
CA SER A 533 -25.21 12.34 -8.48
C SER A 533 -26.35 11.32 -8.50
N TRP A 534 -26.95 11.06 -7.33
CA TRP A 534 -28.10 10.15 -7.23
C TRP A 534 -29.35 10.83 -7.83
N PRO A 535 -30.15 10.12 -8.64
CA PRO A 535 -31.45 10.60 -9.10
C PRO A 535 -32.35 11.07 -7.96
N GLU A 536 -33.18 12.07 -8.24
CA GLU A 536 -34.14 12.60 -7.27
C GLU A 536 -35.12 11.50 -6.83
N GLY A 537 -35.35 11.38 -5.52
CA GLY A 537 -36.21 10.33 -4.95
C GLY A 537 -35.52 8.99 -4.68
N MET A 538 -34.32 8.73 -5.23
CA MET A 538 -33.59 7.47 -5.00
C MET A 538 -33.27 7.22 -3.52
N GLN A 539 -32.97 8.29 -2.77
CA GLN A 539 -32.77 8.22 -1.32
C GLN A 539 -34.03 7.70 -0.60
N LYS A 540 -35.22 8.14 -1.03
CA LYS A 540 -36.49 7.69 -0.47
C LYS A 540 -36.81 6.25 -0.90
N GLU A 541 -36.57 5.92 -2.17
CA GLU A 541 -36.77 4.57 -2.72
C GLU A 541 -35.97 3.51 -1.97
N LEU A 542 -34.69 3.79 -1.70
CA LEU A 542 -33.79 2.88 -1.00
C LEU A 542 -33.82 3.04 0.53
N ASN A 543 -34.69 3.90 1.06
CA ASN A 543 -34.81 4.20 2.48
C ASN A 543 -33.47 4.60 3.14
N TRP A 544 -32.73 5.51 2.50
CA TRP A 544 -31.51 6.11 3.05
C TRP A 544 -31.84 7.43 3.75
N PRO A 545 -31.73 7.51 5.09
CA PRO A 545 -31.92 8.74 5.84
C PRO A 545 -30.88 9.80 5.48
N ILE A 546 -31.21 11.08 5.67
CA ILE A 546 -30.33 12.19 5.28
C ILE A 546 -29.07 12.25 6.16
N GLU A 547 -29.21 11.84 7.42
CA GLU A 547 -28.13 11.72 8.41
C GLU A 547 -27.09 10.65 8.05
N ASN A 548 -27.38 9.78 7.09
CA ASN A 548 -26.44 8.77 6.58
C ASN A 548 -25.54 9.31 5.45
N PHE A 549 -25.62 10.60 5.15
CA PHE A 549 -24.72 11.28 4.23
C PHE A 549 -23.92 12.36 4.96
N LEU A 550 -22.61 12.34 4.77
CA LEU A 550 -21.73 13.40 5.21
C LEU A 550 -20.89 13.91 4.05
N MET A 551 -21.04 15.20 3.74
CA MET A 551 -20.21 15.91 2.78
C MET A 551 -19.17 16.75 3.51
N ILE A 552 -17.90 16.53 3.17
CA ILE A 552 -16.82 17.45 3.50
C ILE A 552 -16.64 18.40 2.32
N ASP A 553 -17.22 19.59 2.47
CA ASP A 553 -17.07 20.67 1.51
C ASP A 553 -15.69 21.34 1.65
N ARG A 554 -15.26 22.06 0.59
CA ARG A 554 -14.06 22.93 0.62
C ARG A 554 -12.71 22.22 0.86
N VAL A 555 -12.59 20.94 0.53
CA VAL A 555 -11.29 20.26 0.47
C VAL A 555 -11.01 19.73 -0.93
N GLN A 556 -10.05 20.36 -1.62
CA GLN A 556 -9.53 19.88 -2.89
C GLN A 556 -8.25 19.05 -2.71
N ASP A 557 -7.94 18.21 -3.69
CA ASP A 557 -6.70 17.42 -3.73
C ASP A 557 -5.53 18.23 -4.34
N ASN A 558 -5.34 19.46 -3.86
CA ASN A 558 -4.53 20.49 -4.52
C ASN A 558 -3.21 20.81 -3.77
N GLY A 559 -2.90 20.10 -2.68
CA GLY A 559 -1.71 20.33 -1.87
C GLY A 559 -1.75 21.60 -0.99
N VAL A 560 -2.87 22.33 -0.99
CA VAL A 560 -3.05 23.59 -0.26
C VAL A 560 -4.19 23.52 0.76
N ASP A 561 -5.28 22.82 0.46
CA ASP A 561 -6.40 22.76 1.40
C ASP A 561 -6.08 21.75 2.52
N PRO A 562 -6.29 22.10 3.81
CA PRO A 562 -6.12 21.15 4.90
C PRO A 562 -7.29 20.16 4.96
N LEU A 563 -7.03 18.96 5.47
CA LEU A 563 -8.09 18.01 5.84
C LEU A 563 -8.09 17.69 7.34
N TRP A 564 -6.99 18.00 8.04
CA TRP A 564 -6.83 17.86 9.49
C TRP A 564 -8.08 18.19 10.31
N GLY A 565 -8.67 19.38 10.09
CA GLY A 565 -9.79 19.90 10.89
C GLY A 565 -11.06 19.05 10.81
N GLU A 566 -11.19 18.21 9.78
CA GLU A 566 -12.37 17.39 9.54
C GLU A 566 -12.20 15.95 10.06
N PHE A 567 -11.01 15.55 10.50
CA PHE A 567 -10.73 14.17 10.93
C PHE A 567 -11.69 13.71 12.02
N GLU A 568 -11.84 14.45 13.12
CA GLU A 568 -12.75 14.03 14.19
C GLU A 568 -14.20 13.89 13.73
N ARG A 569 -14.68 14.81 12.89
CA ARG A 569 -16.06 14.80 12.37
C ARG A 569 -16.29 13.60 11.48
N CYS A 570 -15.35 13.32 10.57
CA CYS A 570 -15.38 12.14 9.70
C CYS A 570 -15.35 10.84 10.51
N LEU A 571 -14.43 10.72 11.47
CA LEU A 571 -14.24 9.50 12.26
C LEU A 571 -15.44 9.25 13.20
N LYS A 572 -16.07 10.29 13.75
CA LYS A 572 -17.34 10.16 14.50
C LYS A 572 -18.48 9.68 13.62
N PHE A 573 -18.55 10.14 12.38
CA PHE A 573 -19.57 9.70 11.43
C PHE A 573 -19.41 8.22 11.04
N ILE A 574 -18.17 7.76 10.84
CA ILE A 574 -17.86 6.36 10.59
C ILE A 574 -18.23 5.50 11.81
N GLU A 575 -17.88 5.94 13.01
CA GLU A 575 -18.20 5.25 14.27
C GLU A 575 -19.70 5.08 14.47
N ALA A 576 -20.50 6.11 14.15
CA ALA A 576 -21.95 6.01 14.26
C ALA A 576 -22.53 4.93 13.33
N GLY A 577 -22.01 4.80 12.11
CA GLY A 577 -22.40 3.70 11.21
C GLY A 577 -22.06 2.32 11.78
N ARG A 578 -20.87 2.17 12.36
CA ARG A 578 -20.44 0.94 13.04
C ARG A 578 -21.37 0.59 14.22
N ALA A 579 -21.71 1.57 15.05
CA ALA A 579 -22.58 1.38 16.21
C ALA A 579 -23.99 0.92 15.82
N GLU A 580 -24.46 1.30 14.63
CA GLU A 580 -25.73 0.87 14.05
C GLU A 580 -25.66 -0.49 13.34
N GLY A 581 -24.49 -1.15 13.33
CA GLY A 581 -24.25 -2.42 12.66
C GLY A 581 -24.12 -2.33 11.13
N GLY A 582 -23.99 -1.10 10.60
CA GLY A 582 -23.77 -0.85 9.17
C GLY A 582 -22.32 -0.49 8.84
N ALA A 583 -22.02 -0.43 7.55
CA ALA A 583 -20.73 0.04 7.06
C ALA A 583 -20.81 1.44 6.44
N THR A 584 -19.71 2.19 6.51
CA THR A 584 -19.56 3.51 5.87
C THR A 584 -18.66 3.40 4.64
N LEU A 585 -19.14 3.89 3.49
CA LEU A 585 -18.29 4.15 2.32
C LEU A 585 -17.64 5.52 2.45
N VAL A 586 -16.31 5.56 2.47
CA VAL A 586 -15.52 6.78 2.37
C VAL A 586 -15.01 6.90 0.94
N HIS A 587 -15.36 7.98 0.25
CA HIS A 587 -14.96 8.16 -1.14
C HIS A 587 -14.56 9.60 -1.47
N CYS A 588 -13.77 9.71 -2.54
CA CYS A 588 -13.57 10.95 -3.27
C CYS A 588 -13.76 10.63 -4.75
N ARG A 589 -13.01 11.27 -5.65
CA ARG A 589 -13.18 11.04 -7.10
C ARG A 589 -12.68 9.66 -7.49
N VAL A 590 -11.44 9.37 -7.10
CA VAL A 590 -10.70 8.15 -7.49
C VAL A 590 -10.53 7.18 -6.32
N GLY A 591 -10.57 7.68 -5.08
CA GLY A 591 -10.26 6.87 -3.90
C GLY A 591 -8.76 6.70 -3.64
N VAL A 592 -7.95 7.72 -4.01
CA VAL A 592 -6.46 7.68 -3.93
C VAL A 592 -5.90 8.58 -2.84
N SER A 593 -6.43 9.80 -2.68
CA SER A 593 -5.83 10.83 -1.82
C SER A 593 -6.77 11.22 -0.67
N ARG A 594 -7.69 12.18 -0.89
CA ARG A 594 -8.64 12.69 0.13
C ARG A 594 -9.32 11.61 1.00
N SER A 595 -10.02 10.65 0.38
CA SER A 595 -10.71 9.59 1.12
C SER A 595 -9.75 8.57 1.74
N ALA A 596 -8.63 8.29 1.10
CA ALA A 596 -7.59 7.43 1.65
C ALA A 596 -6.99 8.04 2.93
N THR A 597 -6.78 9.36 2.96
CA THR A 597 -6.34 10.10 4.16
C THR A 597 -7.27 9.86 5.34
N ILE A 598 -8.59 9.95 5.14
CA ILE A 598 -9.57 9.67 6.21
C ILE A 598 -9.52 8.21 6.65
N CYS A 599 -9.42 7.27 5.71
CA CYS A 599 -9.32 5.83 6.03
C CYS A 599 -8.06 5.52 6.84
N ILE A 600 -6.91 6.14 6.51
CA ILE A 600 -5.67 5.99 7.28
C ILE A 600 -5.86 6.59 8.68
N ALA A 601 -6.46 7.77 8.80
CA ALA A 601 -6.72 8.39 10.09
C ALA A 601 -7.62 7.55 11.02
N GLU A 602 -8.65 6.90 10.47
CA GLU A 602 -9.52 5.97 11.20
C GLU A 602 -8.76 4.69 11.60
N VAL A 603 -7.94 4.11 10.70
CA VAL A 603 -7.09 2.94 11.04
C VAL A 603 -6.09 3.27 12.16
N MET A 604 -5.47 4.45 12.13
CA MET A 604 -4.57 4.91 13.20
C MET A 604 -5.31 5.04 14.54
N LYS A 605 -6.54 5.57 14.53
CA LYS A 605 -7.39 5.72 15.72
C LYS A 605 -7.82 4.35 16.26
N GLU A 606 -8.40 3.50 15.41
CA GLU A 606 -9.02 2.22 15.80
C GLU A 606 -7.98 1.18 16.24
N LEU A 607 -6.89 1.03 15.46
CA LEU A 607 -5.89 0.00 15.70
C LEU A 607 -4.68 0.50 16.50
N GLY A 608 -4.62 1.79 16.84
CA GLY A 608 -3.50 2.39 17.56
C GLY A 608 -2.18 2.39 16.79
N LEU A 609 -2.22 2.21 15.47
CA LEU A 609 -1.04 2.14 14.61
C LEU A 609 -0.39 3.51 14.37
N SER A 610 0.94 3.52 14.22
CA SER A 610 1.68 4.66 13.69
C SER A 610 1.27 4.96 12.24
N PHE A 611 1.55 6.17 11.75
CA PHE A 611 1.24 6.50 10.35
C PHE A 611 1.89 5.52 9.34
N PRO A 612 3.20 5.18 9.42
CA PRO A 612 3.81 4.23 8.49
C PRO A 612 3.09 2.89 8.41
N ARG A 613 2.70 2.32 9.55
CA ARG A 613 2.01 1.03 9.64
C ARG A 613 0.59 1.14 9.09
N ALA A 614 -0.15 2.18 9.49
CA ALA A 614 -1.51 2.42 8.99
C ALA A 614 -1.54 2.69 7.47
N TYR A 615 -0.55 3.38 6.93
CA TYR A 615 -0.39 3.56 5.48
C TYR A 615 -0.25 2.20 4.77
N CYS A 616 0.64 1.31 5.25
CA CYS A 616 0.81 -0.02 4.69
C CYS A 616 -0.45 -0.87 4.81
N PHE A 617 -1.14 -0.82 5.96
CA PHE A 617 -2.40 -1.52 6.20
C PHE A 617 -3.49 -1.15 5.19
N VAL A 618 -3.72 0.15 4.96
CA VAL A 618 -4.73 0.65 4.02
C VAL A 618 -4.30 0.37 2.58
N ARG A 619 -3.01 0.54 2.28
CA ARG A 619 -2.45 0.30 0.95
C ARG A 619 -2.62 -1.16 0.51
N ALA A 620 -2.26 -2.11 1.36
CA ALA A 620 -2.44 -3.54 1.12
C ALA A 620 -3.90 -3.93 0.85
N ARG A 621 -4.86 -3.23 1.47
CA ARG A 621 -6.30 -3.47 1.29
C ARG A 621 -6.91 -2.76 0.08
N ARG A 622 -6.18 -1.83 -0.55
CA ARG A 622 -6.60 -1.13 -1.77
C ARG A 622 -6.05 -1.83 -3.02
N LEU A 623 -6.54 -3.03 -3.26
CA LEU A 623 -6.04 -4.05 -4.20
C LEU A 623 -5.49 -3.52 -5.56
N ASN A 624 -6.23 -2.68 -6.29
CA ASN A 624 -5.89 -2.28 -7.67
C ASN A 624 -5.58 -0.80 -7.84
N VAL A 625 -5.67 -0.03 -6.76
CA VAL A 625 -5.56 1.41 -6.81
C VAL A 625 -4.59 1.84 -5.75
N ILE A 626 -3.44 2.34 -6.17
CA ILE A 626 -2.42 2.78 -5.22
C ILE A 626 -2.94 4.00 -4.46
N ILE A 627 -2.99 3.90 -3.13
CA ILE A 627 -3.24 5.08 -2.31
C ILE A 627 -2.04 6.03 -2.37
N GLN A 628 -2.34 7.30 -2.59
CA GLN A 628 -1.32 8.34 -2.67
C GLN A 628 -1.89 9.68 -2.20
N PRO A 629 -2.14 9.83 -0.88
CA PRO A 629 -2.30 11.13 -0.26
C PRO A 629 -1.18 12.07 -0.72
N HIS A 630 -1.49 13.33 -1.00
CA HIS A 630 -0.44 14.29 -1.35
C HIS A 630 0.44 14.65 -0.15
N LEU A 631 1.54 15.39 -0.38
CA LEU A 631 2.55 15.69 0.65
C LEU A 631 1.92 16.28 1.92
N ARG A 632 1.06 17.30 1.75
CA ARG A 632 0.41 17.96 2.89
C ARG A 632 -0.49 17.03 3.72
N PHE A 633 -1.34 16.20 3.10
CA PHE A 633 -2.16 15.24 3.83
C PHE A 633 -1.32 14.18 4.55
N THR A 634 -0.24 13.70 3.94
CA THR A 634 0.68 12.76 4.60
C THR A 634 1.32 13.40 5.83
N TYR A 635 1.74 14.67 5.71
CA TYR A 635 2.28 15.43 6.83
C TYR A 635 1.22 15.68 7.92
N GLU A 636 -0.02 15.99 7.55
CA GLU A 636 -1.15 16.11 8.49
C GLU A 636 -1.48 14.78 9.19
N LEU A 637 -1.27 13.63 8.55
CA LEU A 637 -1.39 12.32 9.20
C LEU A 637 -0.26 12.05 10.21
N LEU A 638 0.96 12.54 9.98
CA LEU A 638 1.99 12.50 11.03
C LEU A 638 1.64 13.39 12.22
N LYS A 639 1.05 14.58 11.97
CA LYS A 639 0.46 15.40 13.04
C LYS A 639 -0.68 14.68 13.75
N TRP A 640 -1.40 13.77 13.07
CA TRP A 640 -2.50 13.00 13.65
C TRP A 640 -1.99 11.98 14.63
N GLU A 641 -0.90 11.31 14.29
CA GLU A 641 -0.20 10.43 15.22
C GLU A 641 0.19 11.18 16.50
N GLU A 642 0.77 12.38 16.39
CA GLU A 642 1.14 13.20 17.55
C GLU A 642 -0.06 13.54 18.43
N TYR A 643 -1.15 14.00 17.83
CA TYR A 643 -2.38 14.34 18.53
C TYR A 643 -3.03 13.13 19.20
N GLN A 644 -3.07 11.97 18.52
CA GLN A 644 -3.61 10.73 19.09
C GLN A 644 -2.79 10.27 20.30
N ARG A 645 -1.45 10.30 20.22
CA ARG A 645 -0.57 9.99 21.36
C ARG A 645 -0.81 10.91 22.54
N GLN A 646 -0.89 12.23 22.29
CA GLN A 646 -1.20 13.21 23.33
C GLN A 646 -2.54 12.93 24.01
N ARG A 647 -3.59 12.61 23.24
CA ARG A 647 -4.90 12.24 23.81
C ARG A 647 -4.86 10.96 24.65
N ARG A 648 -3.98 10.03 24.32
CA ARG A 648 -3.74 8.79 25.08
C ARG A 648 -2.77 8.98 26.26
N ASN A 649 -2.29 10.21 26.50
CA ASN A 649 -1.22 10.50 27.48
C ASN A 649 0.06 9.68 27.24
N GLU A 650 0.35 9.35 25.98
CA GLU A 650 1.58 8.67 25.57
C GLU A 650 2.65 9.71 25.22
N PRO A 651 3.94 9.41 25.48
CA PRO A 651 5.01 10.28 25.02
C PRO A 651 4.98 10.40 23.50
N LEU A 652 5.22 11.62 22.99
CA LEU A 652 5.47 11.83 21.57
C LEU A 652 6.67 11.00 21.16
N ARG A 653 6.50 10.15 20.16
CA ARG A 653 7.59 9.38 19.57
C ARG A 653 7.19 8.90 18.19
N ARG A 654 7.71 9.53 17.15
CA ARG A 654 7.51 9.07 15.78
C ARG A 654 8.31 7.80 15.51
N GLU A 655 7.68 6.86 14.81
CA GLU A 655 8.37 5.64 14.39
C GLU A 655 9.38 5.92 13.26
N LEU A 656 9.04 6.82 12.33
CA LEU A 656 9.92 7.28 11.24
C LEU A 656 9.77 8.79 11.04
N GLU A 657 10.86 9.45 10.65
CA GLU A 657 10.86 10.87 10.33
C GLU A 657 10.28 11.15 8.93
N TRP A 658 9.80 12.39 8.72
CA TRP A 658 9.17 12.82 7.47
C TRP A 658 9.96 12.44 6.21
N ALA A 659 11.27 12.73 6.20
CA ALA A 659 12.12 12.44 5.05
C ALA A 659 12.18 10.95 4.73
N THR A 660 12.28 10.10 5.76
CA THR A 660 12.27 8.64 5.60
C THR A 660 10.92 8.16 5.11
N VAL A 661 9.83 8.61 5.71
CA VAL A 661 8.46 8.27 5.27
C VAL A 661 8.23 8.64 3.81
N ALA A 662 8.59 9.85 3.41
CA ALA A 662 8.42 10.31 2.04
C ALA A 662 9.27 9.50 1.06
N ARG A 663 10.52 9.18 1.43
CA ARG A 663 11.40 8.30 0.66
C ARG A 663 10.80 6.93 0.43
N GLU A 664 10.32 6.27 1.47
CA GLU A 664 9.74 4.92 1.36
C GLU A 664 8.46 4.94 0.51
N ILE A 665 7.57 5.94 0.67
CA ILE A 665 6.41 6.14 -0.21
C ILE A 665 6.85 6.33 -1.68
N ALA A 666 7.90 7.11 -1.93
CA ALA A 666 8.41 7.31 -3.29
C ALA A 666 8.96 6.01 -3.88
N LEU A 667 9.70 5.22 -3.09
CA LEU A 667 10.27 3.95 -3.53
C LEU A 667 9.19 2.89 -3.84
N MET A 668 8.16 2.77 -3.00
CA MET A 668 7.03 1.87 -3.26
C MET A 668 6.27 2.22 -4.54
N ASN A 669 6.23 3.52 -4.89
CA ASN A 669 5.48 3.99 -6.06
C ASN A 669 6.30 3.98 -7.35
N LYS A 670 7.64 3.92 -7.25
CA LYS A 670 8.56 3.97 -8.39
C LYS A 670 8.23 2.96 -9.51
N PRO A 671 7.81 1.70 -9.25
CA PRO A 671 7.45 0.76 -10.31
C PRO A 671 6.24 1.21 -11.16
N TYR A 672 5.35 2.02 -10.60
CA TYR A 672 4.09 2.46 -11.23
C TYR A 672 4.18 3.85 -11.88
N SER A 673 5.34 4.48 -11.74
CA SER A 673 5.62 5.84 -12.18
C SER A 673 6.21 5.89 -13.60
N ARG A 674 5.72 5.05 -14.52
CA ARG A 674 6.19 5.03 -15.92
C ARG A 674 5.31 5.88 -16.84
#